data_AF-A0A1G0M973-F1
#
_entry.id   AF-A0A1G0M973-F1
#
_cell.length_a   1.000
_cell.length_b   1.000
_cell.length_c   1.000
_cell.angle_alpha   90.00
_cell.angle_beta   90.00
_cell.angle_gamma   90.00
#
_symmetry.space_group_name_H-M   'P 1'
#
loop_
_entity.id
_entity.type
_entity.pdbx_description
1 polymer ?
#
loop_
_entity_poly.entity_id
_entity_poly.type
_entity_poly.pdbx_seq_one_letter_code
_entity_poly.pdbx_strand_id
1 'polypeptide(L)'
;MKPVTKYILASSLIAILGITMFGFYSLNRYHDSEATHERERLEISIRTFWQLLAAKGEEYRVVDGKLLAGDYEVNGNFELPDKIQAIFGGVATIFMGDERVSTNVLDAGGKRALGTRLVGAAHDAIFKQGVSYRGTATILGSSYLTAYDPIRNRQGEVVGVLFVGVKEGEYLARLHVMKMHLTLVLSGIVAGSVLLMTLMGLSMRRVEAENENQGRFQQTLLDTIPTPVFFKDANCRYLGCNKAFEAYVGFTREQLAGKTPHDLWPKELADRYQQQDRALLENPGMQAYETVVRYADGTLRDAIFNKATFNGSHGAVGGLVGVVIDITERKKAEVALEFQNLLLSTQQEASLDGLLVVDENARILSFNRRFVEIMGIPPHLAESKDDGPVLEYVTSRMVDPEGFLEKVRYLYLHRQESCRDELVLLDGKTLDRYTVSLIGADGRYYGRLWSFRDITERKVAEEEAKSAYQQLLDIVEFLPDATFVVDREKRVIAWNRAMENMTGLKKEDVMGNGNHIYSIPFYGEPRPILIDLIDEDLDVVSRDYTTIKREGATLSAEARVPAFRNGETRYFWGTATPLFDKSGNRTGGIESIRDITENRRAEHEKSRMEAQLHHARMMESFMVRLGHDLKTPLTPLFALLPLVRQRVADPNLKKMLDICCRNIRSIKELTDKTRMLVKLSYDIKPYELEYIPLYSAANECLAVRAGLLADKNIDFRNEIDPALVVQVVPDQIKELFANLISNAAYYSPENGLVRISAEQCAETVTVSITDNGIGVAPDHLELIFDEFFKVDESRHNLEASGLGLSICKRIVRNHNGRIWAESAGLGQGTSILFTINQRFAGIGNGEKEMVANG
;
A
#
# COMPACT_ATOMS: atom_id res chain seq x y z
N MET A 1 -11.04 -36.09 45.43
CA MET A 1 -10.96 -35.22 44.22
C MET A 1 -10.47 -36.06 43.04
N LYS A 2 -11.26 -36.14 41.97
CA LYS A 2 -10.92 -36.90 40.76
C LYS A 2 -9.67 -36.32 40.06
N PRO A 3 -8.85 -37.15 39.37
CA PRO A 3 -7.60 -36.72 38.72
C PRO A 3 -7.80 -35.57 37.73
N VAL A 4 -8.90 -35.58 36.98
CA VAL A 4 -9.29 -34.51 36.02
C VAL A 4 -9.32 -33.12 36.68
N THR A 5 -9.72 -33.05 37.95
CA THR A 5 -9.84 -31.78 38.67
C THR A 5 -8.47 -31.20 39.06
N LYS A 6 -7.45 -32.04 39.28
CA LYS A 6 -6.07 -31.58 39.54
C LYS A 6 -5.41 -31.00 38.28
N TYR A 7 -5.72 -31.57 37.11
CA TYR A 7 -5.17 -31.10 35.83
C TYR A 7 -5.64 -29.69 35.45
N ILE A 8 -6.93 -29.40 35.60
CA ILE A 8 -7.52 -28.08 35.26
C ILE A 8 -6.95 -26.96 36.15
N LEU A 9 -6.73 -27.26 37.43
CA LEU A 9 -6.12 -26.31 38.38
C LEU A 9 -4.65 -26.04 38.04
N ALA A 10 -3.90 -27.09 37.67
CA ALA A 10 -2.48 -26.98 37.32
C ALA A 10 -2.25 -26.20 36.00
N SER A 11 -3.05 -26.47 34.96
CA SER A 11 -2.93 -25.79 33.66
C SER A 11 -3.22 -24.30 33.76
N SER A 12 -4.20 -23.92 34.58
CA SER A 12 -4.59 -22.52 34.80
C SER A 12 -3.49 -21.73 35.52
N LEU A 13 -2.78 -22.35 36.46
CA LEU A 13 -1.68 -21.72 37.19
C LEU A 13 -0.48 -21.41 36.27
N ILE A 14 -0.17 -22.33 35.34
CA ILE A 14 0.93 -22.17 34.37
C ILE A 14 0.65 -21.00 33.41
N ALA A 15 -0.59 -20.87 32.93
CA ALA A 15 -0.97 -19.78 32.02
C ALA A 15 -0.79 -18.39 32.67
N ILE A 16 -1.16 -18.25 33.94
CA ILE A 16 -1.02 -16.98 34.69
C ILE A 16 0.45 -16.61 34.87
N LEU A 17 1.30 -17.59 35.19
CA LEU A 17 2.74 -17.39 35.31
C LEU A 17 3.36 -16.92 33.99
N GLY A 18 2.94 -17.50 32.86
CA GLY A 18 3.40 -17.11 31.53
C GLY A 18 3.08 -15.65 31.18
N ILE A 19 1.84 -15.21 31.40
CA ILE A 19 1.40 -13.83 31.13
C ILE A 19 2.21 -12.83 31.98
N THR A 20 2.42 -13.16 33.26
CA THR A 20 3.15 -12.29 34.20
C THR A 20 4.61 -12.15 33.81
N MET A 21 5.27 -13.26 33.43
CA MET A 21 6.66 -13.26 33.01
C MET A 21 6.88 -12.48 31.70
N PHE A 22 5.96 -12.61 30.75
CA PHE A 22 5.99 -11.86 29.48
C PHE A 22 5.83 -10.35 29.68
N GLY A 23 4.93 -9.94 30.60
CA GLY A 23 4.76 -8.53 30.95
C GLY A 23 6.03 -7.92 31.55
N PHE A 24 6.71 -8.65 32.45
CA PHE A 24 7.96 -8.20 33.06
C PHE A 24 9.12 -8.13 32.06
N TYR A 25 9.22 -9.12 31.17
CA TYR A 25 10.22 -9.13 30.09
C TYR A 25 10.06 -7.94 29.14
N SER A 26 8.82 -7.65 28.72
CA SER A 26 8.52 -6.54 27.82
C SER A 26 8.86 -5.17 28.42
N LEU A 27 8.65 -5.02 29.73
CA LEU A 27 8.98 -3.81 30.48
C LEU A 27 10.49 -3.53 30.55
N ASN A 28 11.30 -4.59 30.74
CA ASN A 28 12.76 -4.45 30.77
C ASN A 28 13.31 -4.03 29.40
N ARG A 29 12.78 -4.61 28.31
CA ARG A 29 13.15 -4.24 26.93
C ARG A 29 12.83 -2.78 26.60
N TYR A 30 11.76 -2.22 27.15
CA TYR A 30 11.37 -0.83 26.88
C TYR A 30 12.34 0.19 27.49
N HIS A 31 12.86 -0.08 28.69
CA HIS A 31 13.82 0.79 29.37
C HIS A 31 15.10 1.04 28.54
N ASP A 32 15.60 0.00 27.87
CA ASP A 32 16.81 0.09 27.04
C ASP A 32 16.57 0.86 25.73
N SER A 33 15.35 0.78 25.20
CA SER A 33 14.93 1.50 23.99
C SER A 33 14.85 3.02 24.23
N GLU A 34 14.29 3.45 25.36
CA GLU A 34 14.07 4.85 25.67
C GLU A 34 15.39 5.62 25.93
N ALA A 35 16.35 4.98 26.60
CA ALA A 35 17.69 5.54 26.80
C ALA A 35 18.44 5.78 25.47
N THR A 36 18.15 4.96 24.45
CA THR A 36 18.73 5.11 23.11
C THR A 36 18.09 6.28 22.37
N HIS A 37 16.76 6.42 22.45
CA HIS A 37 16.02 7.54 21.87
C HIS A 37 16.49 8.91 22.40
N GLU A 38 16.70 9.04 23.71
CA GLU A 38 17.17 10.32 24.29
C GLU A 38 18.61 10.66 23.87
N ARG A 39 19.47 9.66 23.63
CA ARG A 39 20.83 9.89 23.08
C ARG A 39 20.78 10.39 21.64
N GLU A 40 19.92 9.82 20.80
CA GLU A 40 19.73 10.30 19.42
C GLU A 40 19.18 11.72 19.39
N ARG A 41 18.23 12.04 20.28
CA ARG A 41 17.69 13.39 20.41
C ARG A 41 18.75 14.41 20.83
N LEU A 42 19.65 14.03 21.75
CA LEU A 42 20.80 14.86 22.15
C LEU A 42 21.77 15.11 20.99
N GLU A 43 22.03 14.10 20.15
CA GLU A 43 22.86 14.24 18.95
C GLU A 43 22.25 15.23 17.94
N ILE A 44 20.94 15.16 17.72
CA ILE A 44 20.26 16.12 16.85
C ILE A 44 20.34 17.54 17.46
N SER A 45 20.11 17.66 18.76
CA SER A 45 20.14 18.93 19.47
C SER A 45 21.50 19.64 19.37
N ILE A 46 22.61 18.92 19.59
CA ILE A 46 23.95 19.51 19.53
C ILE A 46 24.36 19.88 18.09
N ARG A 47 23.96 19.10 17.09
CA ARG A 47 24.19 19.43 15.66
C ARG A 47 23.44 20.69 15.24
N THR A 48 22.18 20.82 15.63
CA THR A 48 21.41 22.04 15.37
C THR A 48 22.03 23.24 16.09
N PHE A 49 22.56 23.04 17.31
CA PHE A 49 23.24 24.10 18.03
C PHE A 49 24.50 24.60 17.30
N TRP A 50 25.29 23.68 16.72
CA TRP A 50 26.40 24.02 15.85
C TRP A 50 25.99 24.82 14.61
N GLN A 51 24.92 24.42 13.94
CA GLN A 51 24.42 25.16 12.76
C GLN A 51 23.99 26.59 13.11
N LEU A 52 23.30 26.76 14.24
CA LEU A 52 22.88 28.09 14.70
C LEU A 52 24.06 28.98 15.08
N LEU A 53 25.12 28.40 15.67
CA LEU A 53 26.33 29.13 16.01
C LEU A 53 27.13 29.51 14.75
N ALA A 54 27.31 28.58 13.81
CA ALA A 54 28.01 28.81 12.55
C ALA A 54 27.33 29.90 11.69
N ALA A 55 25.99 29.97 11.71
CA ALA A 55 25.22 31.02 11.03
C ALA A 55 25.51 32.44 11.55
N LYS A 56 26.10 32.58 12.76
CA LYS A 56 26.54 33.88 13.30
C LYS A 56 27.98 34.22 12.90
N GLY A 57 28.78 33.21 12.57
CA GLY A 57 30.15 33.35 12.09
C GLY A 57 30.98 32.09 12.37
N GLU A 58 31.78 31.64 11.41
CA GLU A 58 32.56 30.40 11.50
C GLU A 58 33.96 30.59 12.12
N GLU A 59 34.38 31.84 12.35
CA GLU A 59 35.66 32.14 12.99
C GLU A 59 35.48 32.39 14.49
N TYR A 60 35.93 31.44 15.31
CA TYR A 60 35.87 31.52 16.77
C TYR A 60 37.16 32.09 17.35
N ARG A 61 37.07 33.21 18.08
CA ARG A 61 38.21 33.89 18.70
C ARG A 61 37.85 34.48 20.05
N VAL A 62 38.81 34.54 20.96
CA VAL A 62 38.67 35.23 22.25
C VAL A 62 39.37 36.58 22.15
N VAL A 63 38.61 37.68 22.28
CA VAL A 63 39.12 39.05 22.22
C VAL A 63 38.63 39.78 23.48
N ASP A 64 39.53 40.44 24.20
CA ASP A 64 39.24 41.15 25.45
C ASP A 64 38.45 40.32 26.50
N GLY A 65 38.74 39.02 26.59
CA GLY A 65 38.08 38.10 27.52
C GLY A 65 36.65 37.72 27.12
N LYS A 66 36.26 37.93 25.85
CA LYS A 66 34.95 37.55 25.31
C LYS A 66 35.11 36.61 24.11
N LEU A 67 34.27 35.59 24.05
CA LEU A 67 34.18 34.67 22.93
C LEU A 67 33.34 35.29 21.81
N LEU A 68 33.94 35.41 20.63
CA LEU A 68 33.30 35.89 19.41
C LEU A 68 33.17 34.73 18.40
N ALA A 69 32.00 34.64 17.77
CA ALA A 69 31.76 33.84 16.56
C ALA A 69 31.59 34.82 15.38
N GLY A 70 32.66 35.08 14.62
CA GLY A 70 32.72 36.20 13.68
C GLY A 70 32.64 37.54 14.42
N ASP A 71 31.57 38.30 14.20
CA ASP A 71 31.27 39.56 14.90
C ASP A 71 30.23 39.38 16.04
N TYR A 72 29.74 38.15 16.23
CA TYR A 72 28.73 37.84 17.25
C TYR A 72 29.38 37.60 18.61
N GLU A 73 29.08 38.47 19.59
CA GLU A 73 29.47 38.29 20.97
C GLU A 73 28.61 37.22 21.67
N VAL A 74 29.26 36.14 22.10
CA VAL A 74 28.59 35.00 22.75
C VAL A 74 28.36 35.27 24.23
N ASN A 75 29.31 35.93 24.90
CA ASN A 75 29.26 36.16 26.34
C ASN A 75 28.03 37.00 26.72
N GLY A 76 27.18 36.47 27.61
CA GLY A 76 25.96 37.14 28.05
C GLY A 76 24.82 37.17 27.02
N ASN A 77 24.98 36.55 25.85
CA ASN A 77 23.93 36.46 24.83
C ASN A 77 23.25 35.08 24.85
N PHE A 78 22.02 35.01 25.35
CA PHE A 78 21.28 33.75 25.58
C PHE A 78 20.40 33.31 24.40
N GLU A 79 20.41 34.06 23.28
CA GLU A 79 19.55 33.78 22.12
C GLU A 79 19.69 32.33 21.63
N LEU A 80 20.92 31.82 21.54
CA LEU A 80 21.17 30.48 21.00
C LEU A 80 20.80 29.36 21.99
N PRO A 81 21.21 29.38 23.27
CA PRO A 81 20.72 28.41 24.25
C PRO A 81 19.19 28.36 24.39
N ASP A 82 18.53 29.52 24.38
CA ASP A 82 17.07 29.59 24.51
C ASP A 82 16.35 29.05 23.28
N LYS A 83 16.89 29.28 22.08
CA LYS A 83 16.38 28.66 20.84
C LYS A 83 16.49 27.14 20.89
N ILE A 84 17.61 26.60 21.38
CA ILE A 84 17.77 25.15 21.52
C ILE A 84 16.77 24.57 22.53
N GLN A 85 16.55 25.26 23.65
CA GLN A 85 15.51 24.86 24.61
C GLN A 85 14.11 24.87 24.00
N ALA A 86 13.78 25.89 23.19
CA ALA A 86 12.47 25.98 22.56
C ALA A 86 12.22 24.85 21.54
N ILE A 87 13.26 24.41 20.83
CA ILE A 87 13.15 23.37 19.79
C ILE A 87 13.17 21.96 20.41
N PHE A 88 14.12 21.68 21.31
CA PHE A 88 14.39 20.33 21.81
C PHE A 88 14.05 20.13 23.28
N GLY A 89 13.65 21.16 24.02
CA GLY A 89 13.60 21.10 25.48
C GLY A 89 14.98 20.93 26.11
N GLY A 90 15.03 20.75 27.43
CA GLY A 90 16.29 20.56 28.16
C GLY A 90 17.13 21.83 28.33
N VAL A 91 18.43 21.66 28.45
CA VAL A 91 19.40 22.72 28.72
C VAL A 91 20.48 22.80 27.65
N ALA A 92 20.96 24.00 27.38
CA ALA A 92 21.98 24.31 26.39
C ALA A 92 22.93 25.38 26.93
N THR A 93 24.21 25.31 26.56
CA THR A 93 25.25 26.21 27.07
C THR A 93 26.40 26.35 26.09
N ILE A 94 26.99 27.54 26.03
CA ILE A 94 28.29 27.80 25.44
C ILE A 94 29.25 28.20 26.56
N PHE A 95 30.38 27.52 26.63
CA PHE A 95 31.50 27.82 27.51
C PHE A 95 32.60 28.53 26.72
N MET A 96 33.29 29.48 27.36
CA MET A 96 34.55 30.07 26.89
C MET A 96 35.66 29.50 27.76
N GLY A 97 36.58 28.75 27.16
CA GLY A 97 37.38 27.77 27.92
C GLY A 97 36.44 26.85 28.72
N ASP A 98 36.73 26.66 30.00
CA ASP A 98 35.91 25.88 30.93
C ASP A 98 34.79 26.71 31.59
N GLU A 99 34.68 28.01 31.34
CA GLU A 99 33.74 28.90 32.03
C GLU A 99 32.43 29.11 31.27
N ARG A 100 31.29 28.99 31.95
CA ARG A 100 29.96 29.15 31.38
C ARG A 100 29.65 30.61 31.07
N VAL A 101 29.56 30.96 29.79
CA VAL A 101 29.37 32.36 29.33
C VAL A 101 28.02 32.66 28.68
N SER A 102 27.33 31.64 28.16
CA SER A 102 25.96 31.77 27.66
C SER A 102 25.20 30.49 27.93
N THR A 103 24.08 30.55 28.65
CA THR A 103 23.36 29.36 29.08
C THR A 103 21.90 29.64 29.30
N ASN A 104 21.09 28.59 29.19
CA ASN A 104 19.74 28.60 29.71
C ASN A 104 19.59 27.92 31.09
N VAL A 105 20.66 27.32 31.63
CA VAL A 105 20.66 26.65 32.93
C VAL A 105 20.46 27.67 34.03
N LEU A 106 19.50 27.39 34.94
CA LEU A 106 19.21 28.23 36.10
C LEU A 106 19.87 27.67 37.36
N ASP A 107 20.33 28.57 38.24
CA ASP A 107 20.79 28.25 39.58
C ASP A 107 19.60 28.09 40.56
N ALA A 108 19.91 27.77 41.82
CA ALA A 108 18.89 27.59 42.87
C ALA A 108 18.06 28.87 43.16
N GLY A 109 18.55 30.05 42.75
CA GLY A 109 17.85 31.33 42.85
C GLY A 109 17.10 31.73 41.58
N GLY A 110 17.04 30.87 40.56
CA GLY A 110 16.35 31.13 39.29
C GLY A 110 17.11 32.07 38.34
N LYS A 111 18.39 32.36 38.60
CA LYS A 111 19.25 33.16 37.71
C LYS A 111 20.04 32.26 36.78
N ARG A 112 20.42 32.76 35.59
CA ARG A 112 21.30 32.02 34.66
C ARG A 112 22.63 31.73 35.35
N ALA A 113 23.06 30.47 35.32
CA ALA A 113 24.22 29.97 36.06
C ALA A 113 25.58 30.34 35.42
N LEU A 114 25.78 31.61 35.07
CA LEU A 114 27.00 32.14 34.45
C LEU A 114 28.21 32.08 35.39
N GLY A 115 29.41 31.97 34.82
CA GLY A 115 30.68 31.93 35.56
C GLY A 115 30.97 30.58 36.24
N THR A 116 30.08 29.60 36.14
CA THR A 116 30.33 28.23 36.63
C THR A 116 31.26 27.48 35.68
N ARG A 117 32.17 26.67 36.23
CA ARG A 117 33.16 25.94 35.43
C ARG A 117 32.72 24.52 35.10
N LEU A 118 33.12 24.05 33.92
CA LEU A 118 33.00 22.66 33.50
C LEU A 118 33.95 21.79 34.32
N VAL A 119 33.44 20.72 34.93
CA VAL A 119 34.21 19.82 35.80
C VAL A 119 33.89 18.36 35.48
N GLY A 120 34.77 17.44 35.88
CA GLY A 120 34.55 15.99 35.76
C GLY A 120 34.95 15.40 34.40
N ALA A 121 34.36 14.26 34.05
CA ALA A 121 34.77 13.47 32.87
C ALA A 121 34.64 14.23 31.55
N ALA A 122 33.63 15.11 31.42
CA ALA A 122 33.45 15.97 30.25
C ALA A 122 34.57 17.00 30.10
N HIS A 123 35.04 17.58 31.21
CA HIS A 123 36.18 18.52 31.21
C HIS A 123 37.45 17.81 30.71
N ASP A 124 37.73 16.62 31.25
CA ASP A 124 38.93 15.86 30.88
C ASP A 124 38.91 15.41 29.42
N ALA A 125 37.75 14.95 28.92
CA ALA A 125 37.58 14.59 27.51
C ALA A 125 37.87 15.78 26.57
N ILE A 126 37.37 16.97 26.91
CA ILE A 126 37.48 18.15 26.05
C ILE A 126 38.85 18.81 26.14
N PHE A 127 39.35 19.08 27.35
CA PHE A 127 40.57 19.88 27.55
C PHE A 127 41.86 19.05 27.67
N LYS A 128 41.79 17.78 28.11
CA LYS A 128 42.98 16.90 28.15
C LYS A 128 43.10 16.03 26.90
N GLN A 129 41.98 15.54 26.37
CA GLN A 129 41.98 14.60 25.23
C GLN A 129 41.56 15.24 23.91
N GLY A 130 40.89 16.40 23.93
CA GLY A 130 40.46 17.09 22.71
C GLY A 130 39.28 16.45 21.98
N VAL A 131 38.51 15.56 22.63
CA VAL A 131 37.41 14.81 22.00
C VAL A 131 36.05 15.18 22.59
N SER A 132 35.00 15.03 21.79
CA SER A 132 33.61 15.18 22.24
C SER A 132 33.27 14.19 23.34
N TYR A 133 32.41 14.60 24.27
CA TYR A 133 31.92 13.75 25.35
C TYR A 133 30.42 13.50 25.21
N ARG A 134 30.01 12.25 25.40
CA ARG A 134 28.60 11.82 25.50
C ARG A 134 28.47 10.96 26.76
N GLY A 135 27.61 11.37 27.68
CA GLY A 135 27.48 10.65 28.93
C GLY A 135 26.68 11.41 29.98
N THR A 136 26.65 10.87 31.19
CA THR A 136 25.98 11.53 32.31
C THR A 136 26.94 12.50 33.00
N ALA A 137 26.47 13.72 33.23
CA ALA A 137 27.23 14.74 33.95
C ALA A 137 26.34 15.43 34.99
N THR A 138 26.93 15.73 36.14
CA THR A 138 26.23 16.42 37.23
C THR A 138 26.34 17.93 37.03
N ILE A 139 25.20 18.62 36.94
CA ILE A 139 25.12 20.07 36.76
C ILE A 139 24.33 20.63 37.94
N LEU A 140 24.98 21.47 38.77
CA LEU A 140 24.38 22.10 39.94
C LEU A 140 23.65 21.09 40.87
N GLY A 141 24.25 19.91 41.07
CA GLY A 141 23.71 18.84 41.92
C GLY A 141 22.63 17.96 41.28
N SER A 142 22.24 18.22 40.03
CA SER A 142 21.30 17.37 39.28
C SER A 142 22.04 16.55 38.21
N SER A 143 21.67 15.29 38.04
CA SER A 143 22.21 14.42 36.97
C SER A 143 21.53 14.73 35.64
N TYR A 144 22.33 14.92 34.60
CA TYR A 144 21.88 15.13 33.23
C TYR A 144 22.51 14.09 32.32
N LEU A 145 21.76 13.65 31.31
CA LEU A 145 22.35 13.04 30.13
C LEU A 145 22.80 14.18 29.20
N THR A 146 24.05 14.14 28.75
CA THR A 146 24.72 15.32 28.19
C THR A 146 25.57 15.01 26.97
N ALA A 147 25.71 16.02 26.12
CA ALA A 147 26.63 16.06 25.00
C ALA A 147 27.48 17.33 25.06
N TYR A 148 28.79 17.19 24.94
CA TYR A 148 29.76 18.29 24.88
C TYR A 148 30.62 18.17 23.63
N ASP A 149 30.78 19.27 22.89
CA ASP A 149 31.66 19.37 21.73
C ASP A 149 32.66 20.54 21.89
N PRO A 150 33.94 20.36 21.54
CA PRO A 150 34.94 21.43 21.64
C PRO A 150 34.75 22.48 20.55
N ILE A 151 34.76 23.76 20.93
CA ILE A 151 34.82 24.89 19.99
C ILE A 151 36.29 25.25 19.77
N ARG A 152 36.72 25.27 18.51
CA ARG A 152 38.14 25.46 18.14
C ARG A 152 38.35 26.72 17.32
N ASN A 153 39.46 27.42 17.56
CA ASN A 153 39.88 28.55 16.70
C ASN A 153 40.50 28.05 15.39
N ARG A 154 40.92 28.98 14.52
CA ARG A 154 41.58 28.66 13.23
C ARG A 154 42.91 27.91 13.39
N GLN A 155 43.57 28.05 14.53
CA GLN A 155 44.79 27.31 14.89
C GLN A 155 44.49 25.90 15.43
N GLY A 156 43.21 25.53 15.59
CA GLY A 156 42.77 24.24 16.10
C GLY A 156 42.73 24.14 17.63
N GLU A 157 43.03 25.21 18.36
CA GLU A 157 43.04 25.26 19.82
C GLU A 157 41.61 25.34 20.36
N VAL A 158 41.31 24.64 21.46
CA VAL A 158 39.99 24.66 22.10
C VAL A 158 39.80 25.99 22.82
N VAL A 159 38.92 26.84 22.29
CA VAL A 159 38.58 28.17 22.84
C VAL A 159 37.25 28.19 23.60
N GLY A 160 36.46 27.13 23.51
CA GLY A 160 35.19 27.00 24.20
C GLY A 160 34.58 25.61 24.09
N VAL A 161 33.38 25.43 24.64
CA VAL A 161 32.66 24.15 24.61
C VAL A 161 31.19 24.40 24.33
N LEU A 162 30.61 23.64 23.40
CA LEU A 162 29.18 23.61 23.14
C LEU A 162 28.55 22.47 23.95
N PHE A 163 27.44 22.75 24.62
CA PHE A 163 26.79 21.80 25.53
C PHE A 163 25.28 21.75 25.30
N VAL A 164 24.73 20.53 25.31
CA VAL A 164 23.30 20.26 25.47
C VAL A 164 23.08 19.13 26.48
N GLY A 165 21.96 19.17 27.19
CA GLY A 165 21.62 18.13 28.16
C GLY A 165 20.14 18.06 28.52
N VAL A 166 19.69 16.88 28.96
CA VAL A 166 18.33 16.62 29.46
C VAL A 166 18.44 16.06 30.88
N LYS A 167 17.58 16.55 31.78
CA LYS A 167 17.61 16.16 33.20
C LYS A 167 17.13 14.72 33.36
N GLU A 168 17.90 13.89 34.06
CA GLU A 168 17.63 12.44 34.15
C GLU A 168 16.27 12.13 34.78
N GLY A 169 15.87 12.93 35.77
CA GLY A 169 14.56 12.79 36.44
C GLY A 169 13.35 13.07 35.54
N GLU A 170 13.49 13.83 34.45
CA GLU A 170 12.35 14.22 33.60
C GLU A 170 11.89 13.11 32.66
N TYR A 171 12.80 12.23 32.21
CA TYR A 171 12.41 11.06 31.42
C TYR A 171 12.13 9.84 32.30
N LEU A 172 12.91 9.63 33.39
CA LEU A 172 12.67 8.52 34.33
C LEU A 172 11.28 8.59 35.02
N ALA A 173 10.73 9.80 35.20
CA ALA A 173 9.37 9.96 35.73
C ALA A 173 8.29 9.36 34.82
N ARG A 174 8.45 9.43 33.49
CA ARG A 174 7.50 8.85 32.53
C ARG A 174 7.52 7.33 32.60
N LEU A 175 8.71 6.74 32.70
CA LEU A 175 8.90 5.31 32.93
C LEU A 175 8.21 4.84 34.22
N HIS A 176 8.29 5.63 35.29
CA HIS A 176 7.71 5.26 36.58
C HIS A 176 6.17 5.19 36.52
N VAL A 177 5.52 6.17 35.89
CA VAL A 177 4.06 6.19 35.74
C VAL A 177 3.58 5.01 34.90
N MET A 178 4.27 4.71 33.81
CA MET A 178 3.94 3.57 32.96
C MET A 178 4.13 2.22 33.68
N LYS A 179 5.22 2.07 34.45
CA LYS A 179 5.47 0.90 35.32
C LYS A 179 4.35 0.67 36.31
N MET A 180 3.85 1.72 36.93
CA MET A 180 2.76 1.64 37.91
C MET A 180 1.46 1.12 37.29
N HIS A 181 1.06 1.63 36.12
CA HIS A 181 -0.14 1.17 35.42
C HIS A 181 -0.06 -0.31 35.02
N LEU A 182 1.07 -0.76 34.48
CA LEU A 182 1.25 -2.16 34.07
C LEU A 182 1.22 -3.11 35.28
N THR A 183 1.86 -2.71 36.38
CA THR A 183 1.87 -3.50 37.62
C THR A 183 0.45 -3.67 38.19
N LEU A 184 -0.36 -2.62 38.15
CA LEU A 184 -1.75 -2.67 38.61
C LEU A 184 -2.59 -3.67 37.80
N VAL A 185 -2.49 -3.63 36.47
CA VAL A 185 -3.22 -4.55 35.58
C VAL A 185 -2.83 -6.00 35.85
N LEU A 186 -1.54 -6.30 35.95
CA LEU A 186 -1.06 -7.66 36.23
C LEU A 186 -1.54 -8.18 37.59
N SER A 187 -1.55 -7.32 38.62
CA SER A 187 -2.03 -7.71 39.96
C SER A 187 -3.51 -8.09 39.98
N GLY A 188 -4.35 -7.41 39.19
CA GLY A 188 -5.79 -7.71 39.09
C GLY A 188 -6.07 -9.09 38.47
N ILE A 189 -5.32 -9.48 37.44
CA ILE A 189 -5.48 -10.78 36.75
C ILE A 189 -5.19 -11.95 37.71
N VAL A 190 -4.13 -11.82 38.52
CA VAL A 190 -3.74 -12.84 39.49
C VAL A 190 -4.83 -13.02 40.56
N ALA A 191 -5.34 -11.92 41.13
CA ALA A 191 -6.37 -11.97 42.16
C ALA A 191 -7.67 -12.63 41.69
N GLY A 192 -8.14 -12.30 40.48
CA GLY A 192 -9.37 -12.86 39.91
C GLY A 192 -9.29 -14.38 39.72
N SER A 193 -8.12 -14.88 39.34
CA SER A 193 -7.91 -16.30 39.04
C SER A 193 -7.90 -17.18 40.29
N VAL A 194 -7.34 -16.69 41.40
CA VAL A 194 -7.33 -17.42 42.69
C VAL A 194 -8.74 -17.64 43.23
N LEU A 195 -9.61 -16.62 43.11
CA LEU A 195 -10.99 -16.70 43.60
C LEU A 195 -11.80 -17.79 42.91
N LEU A 196 -11.63 -17.94 41.59
CA LEU A 196 -12.34 -18.93 40.78
C LEU A 196 -11.99 -20.37 41.19
N MET A 197 -10.71 -20.63 41.50
CA MET A 197 -10.24 -21.96 41.90
C MET A 197 -10.86 -22.44 43.22
N THR A 198 -11.02 -21.54 44.19
CA THR A 198 -11.64 -21.86 45.49
C THR A 198 -13.10 -22.29 45.37
N LEU A 199 -13.87 -21.67 44.48
CA LEU A 199 -15.29 -22.00 44.30
C LEU A 199 -15.51 -23.41 43.73
N MET A 200 -14.64 -23.87 42.82
CA MET A 200 -14.73 -25.22 42.25
C MET A 200 -14.42 -26.34 43.25
N GLY A 201 -13.60 -26.09 44.28
CA GLY A 201 -13.22 -27.13 45.25
C GLY A 201 -14.36 -27.57 46.18
N LEU A 202 -15.28 -26.67 46.50
CA LEU A 202 -16.36 -26.90 47.47
C LEU A 202 -17.50 -27.79 46.92
N SER A 203 -17.74 -27.78 45.61
CA SER A 203 -18.85 -28.53 45.00
C SER A 203 -18.65 -30.06 45.03
N MET A 204 -17.41 -30.54 45.07
CA MET A 204 -17.07 -31.95 44.85
C MET A 204 -17.23 -32.86 46.09
N ARG A 205 -17.09 -32.34 47.32
CA ARG A 205 -17.16 -33.15 48.55
C ARG A 205 -18.56 -33.66 48.89
N ARG A 206 -19.60 -33.15 48.21
CA ARG A 206 -21.00 -33.53 48.42
C ARG A 206 -21.36 -34.90 47.85
N VAL A 207 -20.55 -35.44 46.94
CA VAL A 207 -20.88 -36.60 46.10
C VAL A 207 -20.55 -37.95 46.76
N GLU A 208 -19.63 -37.99 47.72
CA GLU A 208 -19.09 -39.26 48.24
C GLU A 208 -19.91 -39.90 49.39
N ALA A 209 -20.92 -39.21 49.96
CA ALA A 209 -21.73 -39.71 51.08
C ALA A 209 -22.91 -40.64 50.69
N GLU A 210 -23.17 -40.86 49.41
CA GLU A 210 -24.39 -41.51 48.90
C GLU A 210 -24.38 -43.05 49.02
N ASN A 211 -23.19 -43.64 49.10
CA ASN A 211 -22.96 -45.07 48.88
C ASN A 211 -23.25 -45.95 50.10
N GLU A 212 -23.25 -45.38 51.30
CA GLU A 212 -23.28 -46.21 52.51
C GLU A 212 -24.60 -46.90 52.81
N ASN A 213 -25.72 -46.54 52.17
CA ASN A 213 -26.96 -47.28 52.42
C ASN A 213 -27.07 -48.57 51.58
N GLN A 214 -26.00 -49.37 51.61
CA GLN A 214 -25.97 -50.79 51.28
C GLN A 214 -26.71 -51.63 52.34
N GLY A 215 -27.22 -51.07 53.45
CA GLY A 215 -28.35 -51.66 54.20
C GLY A 215 -29.63 -51.75 53.36
N ARG A 216 -29.72 -50.97 52.27
CA ARG A 216 -30.64 -51.27 51.17
C ARG A 216 -30.32 -52.59 50.48
N PHE A 217 -29.31 -53.38 50.82
CA PHE A 217 -28.87 -54.58 50.09
C PHE A 217 -29.84 -55.78 50.16
N GLN A 218 -30.55 -55.99 51.27
CA GLN A 218 -31.61 -57.01 51.33
C GLN A 218 -32.86 -56.55 50.62
N GLN A 219 -33.15 -55.25 50.76
CA GLN A 219 -34.04 -54.61 49.84
C GLN A 219 -33.54 -54.76 48.40
N THR A 220 -32.23 -54.79 48.16
CA THR A 220 -31.62 -54.97 46.83
C THR A 220 -31.93 -56.36 46.30
N LEU A 221 -32.04 -57.42 47.11
CA LEU A 221 -32.41 -58.76 46.62
C LEU A 221 -33.88 -58.87 46.18
N LEU A 222 -34.80 -58.26 46.94
CA LEU A 222 -36.21 -58.16 46.56
C LEU A 222 -36.41 -57.17 45.39
N ASP A 223 -35.74 -56.01 45.44
CA ASP A 223 -35.71 -54.99 44.38
C ASP A 223 -35.06 -55.52 43.09
N THR A 224 -34.18 -56.54 43.17
CA THR A 224 -33.58 -57.15 41.97
C THR A 224 -34.52 -58.08 41.21
N ILE A 225 -35.68 -58.45 41.76
CA ILE A 225 -36.72 -59.11 40.97
C ILE A 225 -37.40 -58.01 40.14
N PRO A 226 -37.26 -58.01 38.80
CA PRO A 226 -37.66 -56.87 37.94
C PRO A 226 -39.18 -56.74 37.77
N THR A 227 -39.93 -57.67 38.33
CA THR A 227 -41.38 -57.71 38.26
C THR A 227 -41.94 -57.21 39.59
N PRO A 228 -42.93 -56.30 39.61
CA PRO A 228 -43.61 -55.90 40.84
C PRO A 228 -44.05 -57.10 41.66
N VAL A 229 -43.57 -57.22 42.89
CA VAL A 229 -43.88 -58.30 43.83
C VAL A 229 -44.35 -57.75 45.17
N PHE A 230 -45.46 -58.29 45.66
CA PHE A 230 -46.02 -57.97 46.97
C PHE A 230 -46.48 -59.21 47.69
N PHE A 231 -46.66 -59.08 49.00
CA PHE A 231 -47.14 -60.18 49.82
C PHE A 231 -48.01 -59.67 50.98
N LYS A 232 -49.05 -60.44 51.30
CA LYS A 232 -50.10 -60.13 52.28
C LYS A 232 -50.36 -61.29 53.24
N ASP A 233 -50.93 -60.99 54.41
CA ASP A 233 -51.38 -61.97 55.41
C ASP A 233 -52.77 -62.57 55.11
N ALA A 234 -53.20 -63.56 55.93
CA ALA A 234 -54.51 -64.23 55.81
C ALA A 234 -55.74 -63.32 55.99
N ASN A 235 -55.55 -62.09 56.49
CA ASN A 235 -56.57 -61.06 56.60
C ASN A 235 -56.46 -60.00 55.48
N CYS A 236 -55.65 -60.25 54.47
CA CYS A 236 -55.36 -59.40 53.32
C CYS A 236 -54.61 -58.09 53.64
N ARG A 237 -53.74 -58.06 54.66
CA ARG A 237 -52.88 -56.92 54.99
C ARG A 237 -51.49 -57.05 54.37
N TYR A 238 -50.92 -55.97 53.82
CA TYR A 238 -49.57 -56.02 53.22
C TYR A 238 -48.49 -56.19 54.29
N LEU A 239 -47.53 -57.08 54.03
CA LEU A 239 -46.39 -57.33 54.94
C LEU A 239 -45.10 -56.68 54.43
N GLY A 240 -44.95 -56.52 53.12
CA GLY A 240 -43.81 -55.88 52.49
C GLY A 240 -43.85 -56.06 50.97
N CYS A 241 -42.88 -55.47 50.29
CA CYS A 241 -42.79 -55.51 48.85
C CYS A 241 -41.39 -55.18 48.35
N ASN A 242 -41.13 -55.50 47.08
CA ASN A 242 -39.98 -54.97 46.39
C ASN A 242 -40.28 -53.57 45.85
N LYS A 243 -39.24 -52.81 45.50
CA LYS A 243 -39.40 -51.49 44.87
C LYS A 243 -40.29 -51.51 43.64
N ALA A 244 -40.20 -52.57 42.84
CA ALA A 244 -41.00 -52.68 41.62
C ALA A 244 -42.51 -52.64 41.94
N PHE A 245 -42.91 -53.15 43.10
CA PHE A 245 -44.29 -53.05 43.58
C PHE A 245 -44.63 -51.74 44.26
N GLU A 246 -43.75 -51.16 45.10
CA GLU A 246 -43.97 -49.79 45.62
C GLU A 246 -44.20 -48.80 44.48
N ALA A 247 -43.39 -48.91 43.43
CA ALA A 247 -43.46 -48.09 42.22
C ALA A 247 -44.69 -48.42 41.37
N TYR A 248 -45.10 -49.68 41.33
CA TYR A 248 -46.35 -50.04 40.69
C TYR A 248 -47.55 -49.39 41.39
N VAL A 249 -47.68 -49.56 42.71
CA VAL A 249 -48.89 -49.19 43.43
C VAL A 249 -48.94 -47.75 43.95
N GLY A 250 -47.80 -47.12 44.17
CA GLY A 250 -47.74 -45.73 44.64
C GLY A 250 -47.78 -45.56 46.13
N PHE A 251 -47.56 -46.63 46.87
CA PHE A 251 -47.44 -46.61 48.30
C PHE A 251 -46.10 -47.24 48.66
N THR A 252 -45.36 -46.59 49.56
CA THR A 252 -44.10 -47.14 50.06
C THR A 252 -44.39 -48.38 50.90
N ARG A 253 -43.43 -49.29 50.99
CA ARG A 253 -43.50 -50.49 51.80
C ARG A 253 -43.77 -50.15 53.27
N GLU A 254 -43.26 -49.03 53.77
CA GLU A 254 -43.53 -48.55 55.13
C GLU A 254 -44.98 -48.07 55.30
N GLN A 255 -45.64 -47.60 54.23
CA GLN A 255 -47.06 -47.20 54.23
C GLN A 255 -48.01 -48.36 53.93
N LEU A 256 -47.56 -49.30 53.11
CA LEU A 256 -48.28 -50.53 52.79
C LEU A 256 -48.33 -51.45 54.01
N ALA A 257 -47.21 -51.57 54.73
CA ALA A 257 -47.08 -52.47 55.87
C ALA A 257 -48.24 -52.33 56.89
N GLY A 258 -49.00 -53.41 57.06
CA GLY A 258 -50.15 -53.52 57.96
C GLY A 258 -51.50 -53.01 57.43
N LYS A 259 -51.54 -52.37 56.25
CA LYS A 259 -52.76 -51.82 55.64
C LYS A 259 -53.46 -52.84 54.72
N THR A 260 -54.76 -52.67 54.55
CA THR A 260 -55.57 -53.43 53.59
C THR A 260 -55.78 -52.62 52.30
N PRO A 261 -56.24 -53.24 51.20
CA PRO A 261 -56.61 -52.51 49.99
C PRO A 261 -57.58 -51.32 50.20
N HIS A 262 -58.56 -51.44 51.09
CA HIS A 262 -59.55 -50.36 51.35
C HIS A 262 -58.95 -49.16 52.08
N ASP A 263 -57.80 -49.34 52.74
CA ASP A 263 -57.10 -48.24 53.40
C ASP A 263 -56.27 -47.41 52.41
N LEU A 264 -56.05 -47.92 51.19
CA LEU A 264 -55.05 -47.41 50.26
C LEU A 264 -55.63 -47.02 48.88
N TRP A 265 -56.73 -47.62 48.44
CA TRP A 265 -57.26 -47.44 47.08
C TRP A 265 -58.67 -46.83 47.05
N PRO A 266 -59.09 -46.18 45.93
CA PRO A 266 -60.46 -45.75 45.74
C PRO A 266 -61.40 -46.93 45.90
N LYS A 267 -62.57 -46.67 46.48
CA LYS A 267 -63.50 -47.72 46.87
C LYS A 267 -63.74 -48.75 45.77
N GLU A 268 -63.97 -48.31 44.52
CA GLU A 268 -64.19 -49.25 43.42
C GLU A 268 -62.96 -50.13 43.09
N LEU A 269 -61.74 -49.65 43.30
CA LEU A 269 -60.52 -50.40 43.06
C LEU A 269 -60.18 -51.32 44.24
N ALA A 270 -60.37 -50.81 45.46
CA ALA A 270 -60.15 -51.52 46.72
C ALA A 270 -61.06 -52.74 46.86
N ASP A 271 -62.36 -52.55 46.63
CA ASP A 271 -63.38 -53.59 46.75
C ASP A 271 -63.05 -54.76 45.80
N ARG A 272 -62.64 -54.45 44.56
CA ARG A 272 -62.22 -55.45 43.57
C ARG A 272 -60.97 -56.21 44.02
N TYR A 273 -59.93 -55.51 44.47
CA TYR A 273 -58.70 -56.16 44.92
C TYR A 273 -58.92 -57.04 46.16
N GLN A 274 -59.76 -56.59 47.09
CA GLN A 274 -60.05 -57.35 48.31
C GLN A 274 -60.92 -58.58 48.04
N GLN A 275 -61.93 -58.46 47.17
CA GLN A 275 -62.81 -59.57 46.83
C GLN A 275 -62.05 -60.69 46.10
N GLN A 276 -61.17 -60.31 45.16
CA GLN A 276 -60.30 -61.26 44.46
C GLN A 276 -59.33 -61.96 45.42
N ASP A 277 -58.72 -61.22 46.34
CA ASP A 277 -57.80 -61.77 47.33
C ASP A 277 -58.51 -62.73 48.32
N ARG A 278 -59.77 -62.45 48.73
CA ARG A 278 -60.54 -63.28 49.68
C ARG A 278 -61.04 -64.59 49.06
N ALA A 279 -61.53 -64.56 47.82
CA ALA A 279 -61.96 -65.77 47.11
C ALA A 279 -60.83 -66.77 46.90
N LEU A 280 -59.60 -66.28 46.66
CA LEU A 280 -58.40 -67.09 46.52
C LEU A 280 -57.96 -67.75 47.85
N LEU A 281 -58.29 -67.16 49.01
CA LEU A 281 -57.97 -67.70 50.33
C LEU A 281 -58.97 -68.76 50.84
N GLU A 282 -60.25 -68.69 50.46
CA GLU A 282 -61.30 -69.66 50.83
C GLU A 282 -61.23 -70.98 50.02
N ASN A 283 -60.68 -70.92 48.80
CA ASN A 283 -60.38 -72.08 47.95
C ASN A 283 -58.90 -72.01 47.49
N PRO A 284 -57.94 -72.53 48.29
CA PRO A 284 -56.51 -72.31 48.09
C PRO A 284 -55.97 -72.85 46.74
N GLY A 285 -55.14 -72.06 46.04
CA GLY A 285 -54.61 -72.36 44.69
C GLY A 285 -53.85 -71.19 44.02
N MET A 286 -53.94 -71.05 42.69
CA MET A 286 -53.30 -69.96 41.88
C MET A 286 -54.30 -69.22 40.97
N GLN A 287 -54.02 -67.96 40.62
CA GLN A 287 -54.86 -67.08 39.77
C GLN A 287 -54.03 -66.13 38.87
N ALA A 288 -54.47 -65.87 37.62
CA ALA A 288 -53.80 -64.98 36.64
C ALA A 288 -54.78 -64.17 35.74
N TYR A 289 -54.50 -62.88 35.43
CA TYR A 289 -55.32 -62.05 34.51
C TYR A 289 -54.62 -60.75 34.01
N GLU A 290 -54.97 -60.24 32.83
CA GLU A 290 -54.45 -58.96 32.28
C GLU A 290 -55.34 -57.77 32.63
N THR A 291 -54.74 -56.60 32.81
CA THR A 291 -55.49 -55.35 33.01
C THR A 291 -54.64 -54.13 32.71
N VAL A 292 -55.33 -53.03 32.45
CA VAL A 292 -54.69 -51.72 32.45
C VAL A 292 -54.63 -51.28 33.89
N VAL A 293 -53.45 -51.36 34.44
CA VAL A 293 -53.24 -50.84 35.77
C VAL A 293 -52.86 -49.39 35.68
N ARG A 294 -53.55 -48.64 36.53
CA ARG A 294 -53.11 -47.32 36.88
C ARG A 294 -51.95 -47.50 37.82
N TYR A 295 -50.76 -47.23 37.31
CA TYR A 295 -49.63 -47.14 38.19
C TYR A 295 -49.84 -45.92 39.10
N ALA A 296 -49.06 -45.84 40.16
CA ALA A 296 -48.98 -44.68 41.03
C ALA A 296 -48.96 -43.35 40.25
N ASP A 297 -48.14 -43.33 39.20
CA ASP A 297 -48.21 -42.31 38.17
C ASP A 297 -49.46 -42.61 37.37
N GLY A 298 -50.42 -41.67 37.25
CA GLY A 298 -51.73 -41.90 36.65
C GLY A 298 -51.76 -42.47 35.22
N THR A 299 -50.59 -42.77 34.66
CA THR A 299 -50.34 -43.64 33.52
C THR A 299 -50.99 -45.00 33.69
N LEU A 300 -51.41 -45.45 32.53
CA LEU A 300 -52.15 -46.65 32.34
C LEU A 300 -51.20 -47.58 31.57
N ARG A 301 -50.72 -48.62 32.24
CA ARG A 301 -49.81 -49.63 31.66
C ARG A 301 -50.53 -50.95 31.54
N ASP A 302 -50.17 -51.70 30.52
CA ASP A 302 -50.71 -53.03 30.30
C ASP A 302 -49.92 -54.05 31.10
N ALA A 303 -50.59 -54.74 32.03
CA ALA A 303 -49.93 -55.67 32.92
C ALA A 303 -50.77 -56.91 33.22
N ILE A 304 -50.08 -57.97 33.64
CA ILE A 304 -50.65 -59.26 34.00
C ILE A 304 -50.43 -59.50 35.50
N PHE A 305 -51.49 -59.73 36.26
CA PHE A 305 -51.43 -60.10 37.67
C PHE A 305 -51.39 -61.62 37.82
N ASN A 306 -50.41 -62.13 38.56
CA ASN A 306 -50.28 -63.53 38.97
C ASN A 306 -50.25 -63.62 40.50
N LYS A 307 -51.11 -64.45 41.12
CA LYS A 307 -51.21 -64.59 42.57
C LYS A 307 -51.31 -66.05 43.01
N ALA A 308 -50.73 -66.36 44.17
CA ALA A 308 -50.75 -67.70 44.78
C ALA A 308 -50.83 -67.60 46.32
N THR A 309 -51.51 -68.57 46.95
CA THR A 309 -51.58 -68.66 48.42
C THR A 309 -50.37 -69.40 49.00
N PHE A 310 -50.00 -69.07 50.24
CA PHE A 310 -49.01 -69.82 51.01
C PHE A 310 -49.58 -70.23 52.37
N ASN A 311 -49.14 -71.40 52.87
CA ASN A 311 -49.70 -72.01 54.08
C ASN A 311 -49.16 -71.39 55.38
N GLY A 312 -50.03 -71.32 56.38
CA GLY A 312 -49.71 -70.92 57.75
C GLY A 312 -49.59 -72.12 58.69
N SER A 313 -49.39 -71.85 59.98
CA SER A 313 -49.22 -72.88 61.02
C SER A 313 -50.56 -73.56 61.41
N HIS A 314 -50.55 -74.90 61.57
CA HIS A 314 -51.69 -75.81 61.84
C HIS A 314 -52.65 -76.10 60.66
N GLY A 315 -52.15 -76.12 59.42
CA GLY A 315 -52.92 -76.54 58.25
C GLY A 315 -53.93 -75.50 57.75
N ALA A 316 -53.98 -74.33 58.38
CA ALA A 316 -54.73 -73.16 57.93
C ALA A 316 -53.87 -72.28 57.00
N VAL A 317 -54.51 -71.46 56.17
CA VAL A 317 -53.85 -70.59 55.17
C VAL A 317 -53.18 -69.38 55.84
N GLY A 318 -51.94 -69.02 55.42
CA GLY A 318 -51.10 -67.99 56.05
C GLY A 318 -51.08 -66.63 55.33
N GLY A 319 -51.31 -66.62 54.02
CA GLY A 319 -51.37 -65.38 53.21
C GLY A 319 -51.22 -65.62 51.71
N LEU A 320 -50.86 -64.57 50.97
CA LEU A 320 -50.64 -64.63 49.52
C LEU A 320 -49.47 -63.77 49.04
N VAL A 321 -48.89 -64.15 47.90
CA VAL A 321 -47.90 -63.36 47.15
C VAL A 321 -48.44 -63.09 45.75
N GLY A 322 -48.20 -61.88 45.26
CA GLY A 322 -48.62 -61.47 43.92
C GLY A 322 -47.50 -60.82 43.15
N VAL A 323 -47.48 -61.08 41.84
CA VAL A 323 -46.49 -60.60 40.88
C VAL A 323 -47.22 -59.94 39.69
N VAL A 324 -46.75 -58.79 39.23
CA VAL A 324 -47.38 -58.01 38.15
C VAL A 324 -46.46 -57.90 36.96
N ILE A 325 -46.69 -58.64 35.87
CA ILE A 325 -45.82 -58.68 34.69
C ILE A 325 -46.30 -57.64 33.68
N ASP A 326 -45.49 -56.62 33.44
CA ASP A 326 -45.73 -55.59 32.45
C ASP A 326 -45.50 -56.14 31.02
N ILE A 327 -46.47 -55.97 30.13
CA ILE A 327 -46.42 -56.41 28.73
C ILE A 327 -46.31 -55.24 27.76
N THR A 328 -46.07 -54.04 28.26
CA THR A 328 -45.99 -52.80 27.47
C THR A 328 -44.86 -52.85 26.45
N GLU A 329 -43.72 -53.51 26.70
CA GLU A 329 -42.63 -53.67 25.71
C GLU A 329 -43.03 -54.47 24.47
N ARG A 330 -43.93 -55.44 24.61
CA ARG A 330 -44.51 -56.14 23.46
C ARG A 330 -45.37 -55.19 22.63
N LYS A 331 -46.16 -54.33 23.27
CA LYS A 331 -46.87 -53.24 22.60
C LYS A 331 -45.92 -52.17 22.06
N LYS A 332 -44.78 -51.91 22.70
CA LYS A 332 -43.74 -51.03 22.17
C LYS A 332 -43.00 -51.65 21.00
N ALA A 333 -42.92 -52.97 20.87
CA ALA A 333 -42.38 -53.62 19.69
C ALA A 333 -43.33 -53.45 18.49
N GLU A 334 -44.65 -53.48 18.72
CA GLU A 334 -45.65 -53.09 17.72
C GLU A 334 -45.51 -51.60 17.38
N VAL A 335 -45.41 -50.72 18.38
CA VAL A 335 -45.15 -49.29 18.16
C VAL A 335 -43.76 -49.05 17.55
N ALA A 336 -42.77 -49.91 17.78
CA ALA A 336 -41.43 -49.81 17.20
C ALA A 336 -41.45 -50.24 15.73
N LEU A 337 -42.29 -51.20 15.37
CA LEU A 337 -42.57 -51.52 13.97
C LEU A 337 -43.29 -50.36 13.28
N GLU A 338 -44.27 -49.74 13.94
CA GLU A 338 -44.90 -48.51 13.48
C GLU A 338 -43.88 -47.35 13.37
N PHE A 339 -42.98 -47.21 14.34
CA PHE A 339 -41.91 -46.22 14.35
C PHE A 339 -40.87 -46.51 13.27
N GLN A 340 -40.57 -47.78 12.97
CA GLN A 340 -39.66 -48.18 11.92
C GLN A 340 -40.27 -47.89 10.55
N ASN A 341 -41.58 -48.12 10.37
CA ASN A 341 -42.32 -47.69 9.18
C ASN A 341 -42.35 -46.16 9.05
N LEU A 342 -42.56 -45.44 10.16
CA LEU A 342 -42.49 -43.98 10.21
C LEU A 342 -41.07 -43.47 9.93
N LEU A 343 -40.04 -44.15 10.42
CA LEU A 343 -38.64 -43.81 10.18
C LEU A 343 -38.29 -44.03 8.71
N LEU A 344 -38.70 -45.15 8.11
CA LEU A 344 -38.49 -45.43 6.70
C LEU A 344 -39.23 -44.41 5.81
N SER A 345 -40.49 -44.09 6.12
CA SER A 345 -41.23 -43.07 5.37
C SER A 345 -40.61 -41.68 5.55
N THR A 346 -40.18 -41.32 6.77
CA THR A 346 -39.51 -40.04 7.06
C THR A 346 -38.14 -39.97 6.39
N GLN A 347 -37.38 -41.07 6.32
CA GLN A 347 -36.11 -41.15 5.59
C GLN A 347 -36.32 -40.96 4.09
N GLN A 348 -37.37 -41.57 3.52
CA GLN A 348 -37.76 -41.33 2.14
C GLN A 348 -38.15 -39.87 1.92
N GLU A 349 -38.95 -39.27 2.80
CA GLU A 349 -39.38 -37.87 2.71
C GLU A 349 -38.24 -36.85 2.93
N ALA A 350 -37.28 -37.16 3.80
CA ALA A 350 -36.12 -36.31 4.08
C ALA A 350 -34.99 -36.48 3.05
N SER A 351 -35.07 -37.46 2.15
CA SER A 351 -34.12 -37.62 1.05
C SER A 351 -34.08 -36.34 0.21
N LEU A 352 -32.88 -35.86 -0.14
CA LEU A 352 -32.74 -34.72 -1.05
C LEU A 352 -33.16 -35.10 -2.49
N ASP A 353 -33.14 -36.39 -2.79
CA ASP A 353 -33.51 -36.97 -4.09
C ASP A 353 -35.01 -37.27 -4.12
N GLY A 354 -35.62 -37.06 -5.28
CA GLY A 354 -36.97 -37.53 -5.57
C GLY A 354 -36.97 -39.04 -5.77
N LEU A 355 -37.68 -39.77 -4.90
CA LEU A 355 -37.75 -41.23 -4.93
C LEU A 355 -39.12 -41.68 -5.44
N LEU A 356 -39.12 -42.64 -6.36
CA LEU A 356 -40.31 -43.33 -6.86
C LEU A 356 -40.06 -44.83 -6.85
N VAL A 357 -40.96 -45.59 -6.22
CA VAL A 357 -40.93 -47.05 -6.16
C VAL A 357 -42.12 -47.58 -6.92
N VAL A 358 -41.86 -48.47 -7.89
CA VAL A 358 -42.88 -49.16 -8.67
C VAL A 358 -42.81 -50.67 -8.47
N ASP A 359 -43.95 -51.35 -8.62
CA ASP A 359 -44.06 -52.81 -8.51
C ASP A 359 -43.57 -53.53 -9.79
N GLU A 360 -43.78 -54.84 -9.82
CA GLU A 360 -43.42 -55.73 -10.94
C GLU A 360 -44.18 -55.46 -12.25
N ASN A 361 -45.27 -54.70 -12.20
CA ASN A 361 -46.11 -54.28 -13.32
C ASN A 361 -46.03 -52.76 -13.57
N ALA A 362 -44.99 -52.11 -13.04
CA ALA A 362 -44.76 -50.66 -13.13
C ALA A 362 -45.84 -49.80 -12.44
N ARG A 363 -46.61 -50.33 -11.48
CA ARG A 363 -47.54 -49.52 -10.69
C ARG A 363 -46.83 -48.86 -9.54
N ILE A 364 -47.21 -47.61 -9.25
CA ILE A 364 -46.61 -46.83 -8.17
C ILE A 364 -46.94 -47.47 -6.80
N LEU A 365 -45.91 -47.94 -6.08
CA LEU A 365 -46.01 -48.44 -4.71
C LEU A 365 -45.87 -47.30 -3.69
N SER A 366 -44.86 -46.44 -3.89
CA SER A 366 -44.54 -45.30 -3.02
C SER A 366 -43.77 -44.24 -3.79
N PHE A 367 -43.88 -42.99 -3.37
CA PHE A 367 -43.01 -41.89 -3.79
C PHE A 367 -42.88 -40.90 -2.64
N ASN A 368 -41.80 -40.11 -2.62
CA ASN A 368 -41.64 -39.04 -1.65
C ASN A 368 -42.10 -37.69 -2.20
N ARG A 369 -42.27 -36.69 -1.33
CA ARG A 369 -42.66 -35.33 -1.73
C ARG A 369 -41.66 -34.69 -2.71
N ARG A 370 -40.36 -34.96 -2.55
CA ARG A 370 -39.31 -34.40 -3.42
C ARG A 370 -39.46 -34.83 -4.87
N PHE A 371 -39.93 -36.06 -5.13
CA PHE A 371 -40.22 -36.51 -6.49
C PHE A 371 -41.29 -35.62 -7.16
N VAL A 372 -42.37 -35.33 -6.45
CA VAL A 372 -43.46 -34.45 -6.92
C VAL A 372 -42.95 -33.03 -7.14
N GLU A 373 -42.17 -32.48 -6.21
CA GLU A 373 -41.61 -31.12 -6.30
C GLU A 373 -40.60 -30.95 -7.45
N ILE A 374 -39.67 -31.89 -7.61
CA ILE A 374 -38.64 -31.84 -8.64
C ILE A 374 -39.27 -32.00 -10.03
N MET A 375 -40.21 -32.93 -10.17
CA MET A 375 -40.90 -33.20 -11.44
C MET A 375 -42.03 -32.20 -11.74
N GLY A 376 -42.49 -31.44 -10.74
CA GLY A 376 -43.59 -30.49 -10.86
C GLY A 376 -44.97 -31.16 -11.01
N ILE A 377 -45.13 -32.39 -10.53
CA ILE A 377 -46.34 -33.19 -10.75
C ILE A 377 -47.53 -32.53 -10.01
N PRO A 378 -48.65 -32.26 -10.70
CA PRO A 378 -49.86 -31.77 -10.05
C PRO A 378 -50.37 -32.72 -8.95
N PRO A 379 -50.80 -32.23 -7.77
CA PRO A 379 -51.21 -33.08 -6.65
C PRO A 379 -52.29 -34.11 -6.99
N HIS A 380 -53.26 -33.73 -7.84
CA HIS A 380 -54.34 -34.63 -8.28
C HIS A 380 -53.85 -35.83 -9.12
N LEU A 381 -52.69 -35.70 -9.79
CA LEU A 381 -52.06 -36.80 -10.52
C LEU A 381 -51.20 -37.67 -9.61
N ALA A 382 -50.54 -37.08 -8.61
CA ALA A 382 -49.74 -37.84 -7.64
C ALA A 382 -50.63 -38.72 -6.72
N GLU A 383 -51.82 -38.22 -6.33
CA GLU A 383 -52.75 -38.91 -5.44
C GLU A 383 -53.49 -40.09 -6.11
N SER A 384 -53.59 -40.11 -7.44
CA SER A 384 -54.25 -41.19 -8.19
C SER A 384 -53.52 -42.54 -8.04
N LYS A 385 -52.21 -42.50 -7.72
CA LYS A 385 -51.28 -43.64 -7.75
C LYS A 385 -51.35 -44.46 -9.06
N ASP A 386 -51.81 -43.82 -10.13
CA ASP A 386 -51.83 -44.38 -11.47
C ASP A 386 -50.56 -43.94 -12.21
N ASP A 387 -49.74 -44.92 -12.58
CA ASP A 387 -48.45 -44.68 -13.23
C ASP A 387 -48.61 -44.05 -14.62
N GLY A 388 -49.70 -44.36 -15.34
CA GLY A 388 -49.91 -43.91 -16.72
C GLY A 388 -49.95 -42.38 -16.86
N PRO A 389 -50.88 -41.68 -16.18
CA PRO A 389 -51.00 -40.23 -16.24
C PRO A 389 -49.78 -39.49 -15.67
N VAL A 390 -49.11 -40.04 -14.66
CA VAL A 390 -47.89 -39.46 -14.07
C VAL A 390 -46.72 -39.56 -15.06
N LEU A 391 -46.54 -40.72 -15.69
CA LEU A 391 -45.51 -40.92 -16.70
C LEU A 391 -45.73 -40.04 -17.93
N GLU A 392 -46.97 -39.88 -18.39
CA GLU A 392 -47.33 -38.99 -19.49
C GLU A 392 -47.01 -37.52 -19.17
N TYR A 393 -47.37 -37.06 -17.97
CA TYR A 393 -47.03 -35.71 -17.51
C TYR A 393 -45.51 -35.47 -17.44
N VAL A 394 -44.77 -36.37 -16.79
CA VAL A 394 -43.31 -36.26 -16.66
C VAL A 394 -42.64 -36.29 -18.04
N THR A 395 -43.13 -37.12 -18.96
CA THR A 395 -42.63 -37.16 -20.34
C THR A 395 -42.81 -35.83 -21.07
N SER A 396 -43.97 -35.18 -20.92
CA SER A 396 -44.26 -33.89 -21.57
C SER A 396 -43.35 -32.75 -21.13
N ARG A 397 -42.67 -32.92 -19.98
CA ARG A 397 -41.77 -31.93 -19.37
C ARG A 397 -40.32 -32.11 -19.80
N MET A 398 -39.98 -33.17 -20.52
CA MET A 398 -38.61 -33.45 -20.96
C MET A 398 -38.25 -32.65 -22.22
N VAL A 399 -36.97 -32.28 -22.35
CA VAL A 399 -36.44 -31.71 -23.61
C VAL A 399 -36.43 -32.77 -24.73
N ASP A 400 -36.22 -34.04 -24.39
CA ASP A 400 -36.31 -35.20 -25.29
C ASP A 400 -37.34 -36.22 -24.77
N PRO A 401 -38.64 -36.03 -25.06
CA PRO A 401 -39.72 -36.92 -24.59
C PRO A 401 -39.63 -38.34 -25.16
N GLU A 402 -39.24 -38.48 -26.43
CA GLU A 402 -39.19 -39.78 -27.12
C GLU A 402 -38.05 -40.65 -26.55
N GLY A 403 -36.85 -40.09 -26.44
CA GLY A 403 -35.71 -40.79 -25.85
C GLY A 403 -35.91 -41.15 -24.38
N PHE A 404 -36.58 -40.28 -23.61
CA PHE A 404 -36.94 -40.57 -22.22
C PHE A 404 -37.86 -41.79 -22.12
N LEU A 405 -38.96 -41.82 -22.89
CA LEU A 405 -39.92 -42.93 -22.89
C LEU A 405 -39.30 -44.25 -23.36
N GLU A 406 -38.50 -44.21 -24.43
CA GLU A 406 -37.80 -45.39 -24.94
C GLU A 406 -36.90 -45.99 -23.86
N LYS A 407 -36.13 -45.14 -23.17
CA LYS A 407 -35.23 -45.58 -22.11
C LYS A 407 -35.98 -46.16 -20.90
N VAL A 408 -37.10 -45.57 -20.49
CA VAL A 408 -37.95 -46.11 -19.42
C VAL A 408 -38.49 -47.50 -19.80
N ARG A 409 -39.04 -47.64 -21.02
CA ARG A 409 -39.54 -48.94 -21.52
C ARG A 409 -38.44 -50.00 -21.58
N TYR A 410 -37.26 -49.64 -22.04
CA TYR A 410 -36.10 -50.53 -22.07
C TYR A 410 -35.75 -51.05 -20.67
N LEU A 411 -35.71 -50.18 -19.66
CA LEU A 411 -35.36 -50.56 -18.28
C LEU A 411 -36.42 -51.42 -17.59
N TYR A 412 -37.69 -51.30 -17.98
CA TYR A 412 -38.75 -52.21 -17.53
C TYR A 412 -38.67 -53.60 -18.16
N LEU A 413 -38.21 -53.70 -19.41
CA LEU A 413 -37.95 -54.97 -20.07
C LEU A 413 -36.66 -55.65 -19.53
N HIS A 414 -35.63 -54.86 -19.19
CA HIS A 414 -34.33 -55.34 -18.73
C HIS A 414 -34.21 -55.21 -17.20
N ARG A 415 -34.97 -56.04 -16.47
CA ARG A 415 -35.16 -55.97 -15.01
C ARG A 415 -33.90 -56.15 -14.15
N GLN A 416 -32.75 -56.51 -14.71
CA GLN A 416 -31.50 -56.65 -13.97
C GLN A 416 -30.57 -55.44 -14.14
N GLU A 417 -30.92 -54.51 -15.03
CA GLU A 417 -30.05 -53.37 -15.35
C GLU A 417 -30.35 -52.17 -14.46
N SER A 418 -29.29 -51.65 -13.84
CA SER A 418 -29.29 -50.30 -13.28
C SER A 418 -28.86 -49.29 -14.35
N CYS A 419 -29.41 -48.09 -14.29
CA CYS A 419 -29.02 -47.01 -15.18
C CYS A 419 -28.78 -45.74 -14.37
N ARG A 420 -27.76 -44.98 -14.78
CA ARG A 420 -27.54 -43.59 -14.35
C ARG A 420 -27.37 -42.74 -15.58
N ASP A 421 -28.19 -41.72 -15.74
CA ASP A 421 -28.12 -40.77 -16.84
C ASP A 421 -28.69 -39.40 -16.45
N GLU A 422 -28.44 -38.40 -17.29
CA GLU A 422 -28.88 -37.03 -17.06
C GLU A 422 -30.13 -36.74 -17.90
N LEU A 423 -31.13 -36.13 -17.27
CA LEU A 423 -32.35 -35.66 -17.91
C LEU A 423 -32.39 -34.14 -17.84
N VAL A 424 -32.84 -33.50 -18.92
CA VAL A 424 -33.03 -32.05 -18.96
C VAL A 424 -34.52 -31.77 -19.11
N LEU A 425 -35.06 -30.97 -18.20
CA LEU A 425 -36.45 -30.52 -18.21
C LEU A 425 -36.60 -29.24 -19.04
N LEU A 426 -37.80 -29.00 -19.57
CA LEU A 426 -38.12 -27.79 -20.35
C LEU A 426 -37.98 -26.48 -19.57
N ASP A 427 -37.97 -26.53 -18.24
CA ASP A 427 -37.73 -25.36 -17.37
C ASP A 427 -36.25 -25.10 -17.08
N GLY A 428 -35.34 -25.86 -17.71
CA GLY A 428 -33.89 -25.69 -17.62
C GLY A 428 -33.22 -26.48 -16.49
N LYS A 429 -33.97 -27.22 -15.67
CA LYS A 429 -33.38 -28.09 -14.64
C LYS A 429 -32.68 -29.30 -15.25
N THR A 430 -31.53 -29.66 -14.70
CA THR A 430 -30.80 -30.90 -15.03
C THR A 430 -30.91 -31.89 -13.88
N LEU A 431 -31.46 -33.06 -14.14
CA LEU A 431 -31.67 -34.13 -13.17
C LEU A 431 -30.73 -35.29 -13.43
N ASP A 432 -30.02 -35.74 -12.40
CA ASP A 432 -29.31 -37.02 -12.38
C ASP A 432 -30.30 -38.12 -11.98
N ARG A 433 -30.69 -38.94 -12.96
CA ARG A 433 -31.58 -40.08 -12.76
C ARG A 433 -30.75 -41.31 -12.47
N TYR A 434 -31.09 -42.00 -11.40
CA TYR A 434 -30.57 -43.34 -11.09
C TYR A 434 -31.72 -44.33 -10.88
N THR A 435 -31.53 -45.58 -11.32
CA THR A 435 -32.49 -46.64 -11.06
C THR A 435 -31.86 -47.97 -10.74
N VAL A 436 -32.50 -48.72 -9.83
CA VAL A 436 -32.11 -50.07 -9.42
C VAL A 436 -33.33 -50.95 -9.17
N SER A 437 -33.18 -52.25 -9.38
CA SER A 437 -34.23 -53.23 -9.14
C SER A 437 -34.31 -53.63 -7.67
N LEU A 438 -35.54 -53.82 -7.18
CA LEU A 438 -35.82 -54.29 -5.83
C LEU A 438 -35.89 -55.82 -5.86
N ILE A 439 -34.84 -56.47 -5.35
CA ILE A 439 -34.72 -57.92 -5.28
C ILE A 439 -34.71 -58.34 -3.81
N GLY A 440 -35.59 -59.26 -3.42
CA GLY A 440 -35.64 -59.80 -2.07
C GLY A 440 -34.44 -60.72 -1.77
N ALA A 441 -34.24 -61.05 -0.50
CA ALA A 441 -33.18 -61.98 -0.08
C ALA A 441 -33.36 -63.40 -0.68
N ASP A 442 -34.55 -63.72 -1.17
CA ASP A 442 -34.93 -64.94 -1.88
C ASP A 442 -34.62 -64.89 -3.39
N GLY A 443 -34.08 -63.78 -3.90
CA GLY A 443 -33.79 -63.56 -5.32
C GLY A 443 -35.02 -63.19 -6.15
N ARG A 444 -36.20 -62.99 -5.54
CA ARG A 444 -37.42 -62.60 -6.25
C ARG A 444 -37.40 -61.11 -6.57
N TYR A 445 -37.84 -60.75 -7.78
CA TYR A 445 -38.02 -59.36 -8.20
C TYR A 445 -39.36 -58.82 -7.67
N TYR A 446 -39.31 -57.70 -6.95
CA TYR A 446 -40.48 -57.04 -6.34
C TYR A 446 -40.84 -55.71 -7.02
N GLY A 447 -39.98 -55.18 -7.88
CA GLY A 447 -40.19 -53.87 -8.49
C GLY A 447 -38.90 -53.12 -8.75
N ARG A 448 -38.99 -51.79 -8.90
CA ARG A 448 -37.86 -50.92 -9.23
C ARG A 448 -37.93 -49.60 -8.46
N LEU A 449 -36.78 -49.13 -7.99
CA LEU A 449 -36.60 -47.81 -7.39
C LEU A 449 -36.00 -46.86 -8.43
N TRP A 450 -36.60 -45.69 -8.53
CA TRP A 450 -36.11 -44.54 -9.29
C TRP A 450 -35.72 -43.43 -8.33
N SER A 451 -34.57 -42.81 -8.58
CA SER A 451 -34.05 -41.68 -7.83
C SER A 451 -33.73 -40.55 -8.79
N PHE A 452 -34.12 -39.33 -8.44
CA PHE A 452 -33.90 -38.13 -9.24
C PHE A 452 -33.28 -37.04 -8.38
N ARG A 453 -32.05 -36.65 -8.70
CA ARG A 453 -31.34 -35.56 -8.02
C ARG A 453 -31.25 -34.35 -8.93
N ASP A 454 -31.71 -33.20 -8.44
CA ASP A 454 -31.45 -31.93 -9.12
C ASP A 454 -29.96 -31.58 -9.00
N ILE A 455 -29.25 -31.55 -10.13
CA ILE A 455 -27.82 -31.23 -10.22
C ILE A 455 -27.56 -29.90 -10.94
N THR A 456 -28.60 -29.06 -11.08
CA THR A 456 -28.53 -27.81 -11.84
C THR A 456 -27.45 -26.87 -11.27
N GLU A 457 -27.45 -26.63 -9.95
CA GLU A 457 -26.45 -25.76 -9.29
C GLU A 457 -25.01 -26.25 -9.52
N ARG A 458 -24.79 -27.57 -9.47
CA ARG A 458 -23.47 -28.16 -9.73
C ARG A 458 -23.01 -27.91 -11.16
N LYS A 459 -23.89 -28.08 -12.14
CA LYS A 459 -23.57 -27.84 -13.56
C LYS A 459 -23.29 -26.37 -13.84
N VAL A 460 -24.06 -25.46 -13.23
CA VAL A 460 -23.82 -24.01 -13.32
C VAL A 460 -22.46 -23.66 -12.72
N ALA A 461 -22.13 -24.16 -11.53
CA ALA A 461 -20.84 -23.91 -10.88
C ALA A 461 -19.65 -24.50 -11.68
N GLU A 462 -19.81 -25.68 -12.29
CA GLU A 462 -18.80 -26.27 -13.17
C GLU A 462 -18.53 -25.38 -14.40
N GLU A 463 -19.58 -24.86 -15.04
CA GLU A 463 -19.44 -23.97 -16.19
C GLU A 463 -18.91 -22.58 -15.80
N GLU A 464 -19.32 -22.04 -14.64
CA GLU A 464 -18.75 -20.80 -14.08
C GLU A 464 -17.26 -20.96 -13.78
N ALA A 465 -16.84 -22.09 -13.20
CA ALA A 465 -15.43 -22.38 -12.95
C ALA A 465 -14.63 -22.47 -14.25
N LYS A 466 -15.19 -23.13 -15.28
CA LYS A 466 -14.58 -23.21 -16.61
C LYS A 466 -14.49 -21.83 -17.28
N SER A 467 -15.54 -21.02 -17.18
CA SER A 467 -15.56 -19.64 -17.68
C SER A 467 -14.54 -18.76 -16.96
N ALA A 468 -14.47 -18.82 -15.63
CA ALA A 468 -13.48 -18.11 -14.83
C ALA A 468 -12.03 -18.55 -15.16
N TYR A 469 -11.81 -19.85 -15.39
CA TYR A 469 -10.51 -20.36 -15.83
C TYR A 469 -10.13 -19.81 -17.21
N GLN A 470 -11.08 -19.77 -18.16
CA GLN A 470 -10.84 -19.15 -19.47
C GLN A 470 -10.55 -17.65 -19.37
N GLN A 471 -11.28 -16.92 -18.51
CA GLN A 471 -11.02 -15.51 -18.26
C GLN A 471 -9.61 -15.27 -17.71
N LEU A 472 -9.11 -16.12 -16.81
CA LEU A 472 -7.74 -16.02 -16.30
C LEU A 472 -6.68 -16.26 -17.39
N LEU A 473 -6.92 -17.24 -18.29
CA LEU A 473 -6.05 -17.49 -19.44
C LEU A 473 -6.02 -16.28 -20.37
N ASP A 474 -7.17 -15.70 -20.66
CA ASP A 474 -7.29 -14.50 -21.51
C ASP A 474 -6.57 -13.30 -20.87
N ILE A 475 -6.69 -13.11 -19.55
CA ILE A 475 -5.97 -12.04 -18.83
C ILE A 475 -4.46 -12.14 -19.06
N VAL A 476 -3.87 -13.32 -18.85
CA VAL A 476 -2.43 -13.53 -19.06
C VAL A 476 -2.05 -13.30 -20.53
N GLU A 477 -2.87 -13.80 -21.45
CA GLU A 477 -2.66 -13.68 -22.90
C GLU A 477 -2.61 -12.21 -23.37
N PHE A 478 -3.43 -11.34 -22.78
CA PHE A 478 -3.52 -9.91 -23.12
C PHE A 478 -2.71 -8.98 -22.22
N LEU A 479 -1.86 -9.49 -21.31
CA LEU A 479 -0.94 -8.63 -20.56
C LEU A 479 -0.03 -7.85 -21.53
N PRO A 480 0.13 -6.53 -21.34
CA PRO A 480 0.91 -5.69 -22.24
C PRO A 480 2.42 -5.99 -22.17
N ASP A 481 2.90 -6.38 -20.99
CA ASP A 481 4.28 -6.79 -20.80
C ASP A 481 4.46 -8.25 -21.23
N ALA A 482 5.61 -8.53 -21.84
CA ALA A 482 5.96 -9.85 -22.31
C ALA A 482 6.14 -10.77 -21.09
N THR A 483 5.20 -11.69 -20.88
CA THR A 483 5.11 -12.50 -19.66
C THR A 483 5.07 -13.99 -20.01
N PHE A 484 5.84 -14.77 -19.27
CA PHE A 484 5.81 -16.22 -19.35
C PHE A 484 5.85 -16.86 -17.96
N VAL A 485 5.38 -18.11 -17.90
CA VAL A 485 5.32 -18.90 -16.67
C VAL A 485 6.00 -20.23 -16.90
N VAL A 486 6.78 -20.68 -15.93
CA VAL A 486 7.42 -22.00 -15.92
C VAL A 486 6.97 -22.81 -14.71
N ASP A 487 6.92 -24.14 -14.87
CA ASP A 487 6.71 -25.05 -13.75
C ASP A 487 8.00 -25.32 -12.95
N ARG A 488 7.93 -26.23 -11.96
CA ARG A 488 9.09 -26.63 -11.14
C ARG A 488 10.22 -27.24 -11.96
N GLU A 489 9.91 -27.90 -13.06
CA GLU A 489 10.88 -28.51 -13.97
C GLU A 489 11.37 -27.52 -15.04
N LYS A 490 11.05 -26.22 -14.87
CA LYS A 490 11.41 -25.12 -15.76
C LYS A 490 10.83 -25.26 -17.18
N ARG A 491 9.72 -26.00 -17.34
CA ARG A 491 8.99 -26.10 -18.60
C ARG A 491 8.02 -24.93 -18.72
N VAL A 492 7.92 -24.35 -19.91
CA VAL A 492 7.01 -23.22 -20.16
C VAL A 492 5.56 -23.70 -20.10
N ILE A 493 4.76 -23.15 -19.19
CA ILE A 493 3.33 -23.45 -19.02
C ILE A 493 2.41 -22.29 -19.42
N ALA A 494 2.96 -21.09 -19.60
CA ALA A 494 2.27 -19.98 -20.24
C ALA A 494 3.26 -19.10 -21.00
N TRP A 495 2.81 -18.60 -22.16
CA TRP A 495 3.56 -17.70 -23.03
C TRP A 495 2.55 -16.74 -23.65
N ASN A 496 2.58 -15.47 -23.24
CA ASN A 496 1.56 -14.52 -23.68
C ASN A 496 1.87 -13.91 -25.05
N ARG A 497 0.89 -13.22 -25.64
CA ARG A 497 1.02 -12.60 -26.95
C ARG A 497 2.14 -11.54 -27.01
N ALA A 498 2.37 -10.82 -25.92
CA ALA A 498 3.46 -9.86 -25.83
C ALA A 498 4.85 -10.53 -25.93
N MET A 499 5.03 -11.74 -25.37
CA MET A 499 6.25 -12.53 -25.57
C MET A 499 6.44 -12.96 -27.01
N GLU A 500 5.39 -13.42 -27.70
CA GLU A 500 5.49 -13.77 -29.11
C GLU A 500 5.90 -12.56 -29.96
N ASN A 501 5.30 -11.39 -29.72
CA ASN A 501 5.61 -10.18 -30.46
C ASN A 501 7.06 -9.71 -30.21
N MET A 502 7.49 -9.71 -28.94
CA MET A 502 8.83 -9.28 -28.54
C MET A 502 9.90 -10.23 -29.12
N THR A 503 9.77 -11.52 -28.85
CA THR A 503 10.81 -12.53 -29.15
C THR A 503 10.72 -13.06 -30.58
N GLY A 504 9.55 -13.06 -31.19
CA GLY A 504 9.27 -13.69 -32.48
C GLY A 504 9.04 -15.21 -32.40
N LEU A 505 9.13 -15.83 -31.21
CA LEU A 505 8.84 -17.25 -31.02
C LEU A 505 7.34 -17.47 -30.81
N LYS A 506 6.79 -18.45 -31.51
CA LYS A 506 5.39 -18.86 -31.33
C LYS A 506 5.23 -19.68 -30.07
N LYS A 507 4.12 -19.46 -29.36
CA LYS A 507 3.71 -20.20 -28.17
C LYS A 507 3.76 -21.71 -28.40
N GLU A 508 3.27 -22.16 -29.55
CA GLU A 508 3.25 -23.57 -29.96
C GLU A 508 4.65 -24.22 -29.96
N ASP A 509 5.71 -23.45 -30.25
CA ASP A 509 7.09 -23.94 -30.34
C ASP A 509 7.79 -24.00 -28.98
N VAL A 510 7.27 -23.30 -27.97
CA VAL A 510 7.92 -23.16 -26.64
C VAL A 510 7.14 -23.83 -25.52
N MET A 511 5.82 -23.99 -25.65
CA MET A 511 4.97 -24.60 -24.63
C MET A 511 5.40 -26.03 -24.31
N GLY A 512 5.52 -26.36 -23.03
CA GLY A 512 5.96 -27.66 -22.53
C GLY A 512 7.46 -27.92 -22.62
N ASN A 513 8.22 -27.09 -23.35
CA ASN A 513 9.67 -27.23 -23.49
C ASN A 513 10.41 -26.64 -22.27
N GLY A 514 11.43 -27.36 -21.81
CA GLY A 514 12.30 -26.97 -20.68
C GLY A 514 13.66 -26.44 -21.12
N ASN A 515 14.70 -26.67 -20.29
CA ASN A 515 16.11 -26.31 -20.58
C ASN A 515 16.35 -24.83 -20.91
N HIS A 516 15.61 -23.91 -20.27
CA HIS A 516 15.77 -22.46 -20.45
C HIS A 516 15.55 -21.96 -21.90
N ILE A 517 14.70 -22.65 -22.68
CA ILE A 517 14.40 -22.29 -24.08
C ILE A 517 13.94 -20.82 -24.25
N TYR A 518 13.28 -20.27 -23.23
CA TYR A 518 12.81 -18.89 -23.15
C TYR A 518 13.91 -17.83 -23.11
N SER A 519 15.17 -18.20 -22.83
CA SER A 519 16.33 -17.30 -22.82
C SER A 519 16.97 -17.11 -24.20
N ILE A 520 16.76 -18.07 -25.12
CA ILE A 520 17.40 -18.10 -26.44
C ILE A 520 17.12 -16.82 -27.25
N PRO A 521 15.91 -16.25 -27.30
CA PRO A 521 15.66 -15.01 -28.05
C PRO A 521 16.48 -13.81 -27.58
N PHE A 522 16.88 -13.80 -26.31
CA PHE A 522 17.63 -12.71 -25.70
C PHE A 522 19.14 -12.92 -25.83
N TYR A 523 19.63 -14.15 -25.64
CA TYR A 523 21.06 -14.43 -25.50
C TYR A 523 21.66 -15.35 -26.57
N GLY A 524 20.83 -15.92 -27.45
CA GLY A 524 21.25 -16.81 -28.53
C GLY A 524 21.52 -18.25 -28.11
N GLU A 525 21.61 -18.52 -26.80
CA GLU A 525 21.84 -19.85 -26.23
C GLU A 525 20.96 -20.08 -24.99
N PRO A 526 20.59 -21.33 -24.66
CA PRO A 526 19.82 -21.63 -23.47
C PRO A 526 20.68 -21.44 -22.21
N ARG A 527 20.31 -20.47 -21.37
CA ARG A 527 20.99 -20.16 -20.11
C ARG A 527 20.01 -19.70 -19.03
N PRO A 528 20.37 -19.80 -17.73
CA PRO A 528 19.55 -19.24 -16.66
C PRO A 528 19.32 -17.73 -16.85
N ILE A 529 18.08 -17.28 -16.64
CA ILE A 529 17.70 -15.85 -16.60
C ILE A 529 16.98 -15.53 -15.30
N LEU A 530 16.33 -14.37 -15.19
CA LEU A 530 15.88 -13.83 -13.90
C LEU A 530 14.96 -14.78 -13.13
N ILE A 531 14.06 -15.49 -13.82
CA ILE A 531 13.17 -16.51 -13.23
C ILE A 531 13.89 -17.71 -12.60
N ASP A 532 15.08 -18.03 -13.10
CA ASP A 532 15.92 -19.12 -12.59
C ASP A 532 16.75 -18.70 -11.39
N LEU A 533 16.97 -17.40 -11.24
CA LEU A 533 17.84 -16.81 -10.23
C LEU A 533 17.06 -16.27 -9.02
N ILE A 534 15.76 -16.53 -8.94
CA ILE A 534 14.88 -16.09 -7.85
C ILE A 534 15.42 -16.51 -6.48
N ASP A 535 16.08 -17.65 -6.35
CA ASP A 535 16.61 -18.14 -5.06
C ASP A 535 18.11 -17.89 -4.86
N GLU A 536 18.78 -17.31 -5.86
CA GLU A 536 20.22 -17.07 -5.84
C GLU A 536 20.58 -15.79 -5.09
N ASP A 537 21.81 -15.74 -4.56
CA ASP A 537 22.35 -14.54 -3.90
C ASP A 537 22.50 -13.38 -4.90
N LEU A 538 22.20 -12.16 -4.43
CA LEU A 538 22.23 -10.95 -5.27
C LEU A 538 23.60 -10.70 -5.91
N ASP A 539 24.68 -11.10 -5.23
CA ASP A 539 26.04 -10.99 -5.76
C ASP A 539 26.25 -11.88 -7.00
N VAL A 540 25.59 -13.04 -7.06
CA VAL A 540 25.61 -13.95 -8.23
C VAL A 540 24.83 -13.33 -9.38
N VAL A 541 23.65 -12.75 -9.10
CA VAL A 541 22.79 -12.12 -10.11
C VAL A 541 23.41 -10.85 -10.69
N SER A 542 24.17 -10.08 -9.90
CA SER A 542 24.81 -8.81 -10.29
C SER A 542 25.80 -8.87 -11.44
N ARG A 543 26.30 -10.06 -11.78
CA ARG A 543 27.30 -10.22 -12.85
C ARG A 543 26.74 -9.91 -14.24
N ASP A 544 25.48 -10.28 -14.47
CA ASP A 544 24.84 -10.20 -15.79
C ASP A 544 23.74 -9.12 -15.86
N TYR A 545 23.43 -8.47 -14.73
CA TYR A 545 22.33 -7.52 -14.60
C TYR A 545 22.73 -6.21 -13.93
N THR A 546 22.12 -5.12 -14.40
CA THR A 546 22.21 -3.77 -13.85
C THR A 546 20.97 -3.46 -13.00
N THR A 547 21.12 -2.68 -11.92
CA THR A 547 20.01 -2.23 -11.07
C THR A 547 19.12 -3.38 -10.56
N ILE A 548 19.67 -4.23 -9.69
CA ILE A 548 18.93 -5.37 -9.12
C ILE A 548 18.24 -4.96 -7.81
N LYS A 549 17.00 -5.42 -7.64
CA LYS A 549 16.22 -5.21 -6.42
C LYS A 549 15.43 -6.48 -6.08
N ARG A 550 15.49 -6.89 -4.81
CA ARG A 550 14.70 -8.00 -4.26
C ARG A 550 13.68 -7.44 -3.26
N GLU A 551 12.40 -7.70 -3.50
CA GLU A 551 11.29 -7.33 -2.61
C GLU A 551 10.51 -8.59 -2.22
N GLY A 552 10.77 -9.09 -1.01
CA GLY A 552 10.24 -10.37 -0.56
C GLY A 552 10.74 -11.51 -1.46
N ALA A 553 9.81 -12.22 -2.09
CA ALA A 553 10.10 -13.31 -3.02
C ALA A 553 10.27 -12.84 -4.49
N THR A 554 10.05 -11.56 -4.78
CA THR A 554 10.15 -11.01 -6.14
C THR A 554 11.55 -10.46 -6.39
N LEU A 555 12.12 -10.80 -7.54
CA LEU A 555 13.40 -10.30 -8.02
C LEU A 555 13.16 -9.45 -9.27
N SER A 556 13.69 -8.23 -9.29
CA SER A 556 13.60 -7.33 -10.45
C SER A 556 14.99 -6.83 -10.83
N ALA A 557 15.24 -6.69 -12.12
CA ALA A 557 16.55 -6.30 -12.63
C ALA A 557 16.46 -5.71 -14.04
N GLU A 558 17.46 -4.93 -14.44
CA GLU A 558 17.64 -4.48 -15.81
C GLU A 558 18.78 -5.23 -16.49
N ALA A 559 18.56 -5.74 -17.69
CA ALA A 559 19.58 -6.40 -18.50
C ALA A 559 19.88 -5.59 -19.75
N ARG A 560 21.16 -5.47 -20.08
CA ARG A 560 21.62 -4.99 -21.40
C ARG A 560 21.85 -6.18 -22.31
N VAL A 561 21.11 -6.25 -23.41
CA VAL A 561 21.21 -7.31 -24.40
C VAL A 561 21.85 -6.75 -25.67
N PRO A 562 23.15 -7.00 -25.92
CA PRO A 562 23.92 -6.30 -26.96
C PRO A 562 23.56 -6.70 -28.40
N ALA A 563 22.89 -7.83 -28.61
CA ALA A 563 22.56 -8.37 -29.93
C ALA A 563 21.12 -8.94 -29.98
N PHE A 564 20.15 -8.18 -29.48
CA PHE A 564 18.73 -8.57 -29.61
C PHE A 564 18.31 -8.41 -31.07
N ARG A 565 17.53 -9.37 -31.61
CA ARG A 565 16.95 -9.43 -32.98
C ARG A 565 17.54 -8.43 -33.98
N ASN A 566 18.35 -8.92 -34.92
CA ASN A 566 19.09 -8.12 -35.92
C ASN A 566 20.36 -7.42 -35.40
N GLY A 567 20.84 -7.76 -34.21
CA GLY A 567 22.12 -7.30 -33.68
C GLY A 567 22.09 -5.93 -33.00
N GLU A 568 20.90 -5.40 -32.69
CA GLU A 568 20.76 -4.14 -31.96
C GLU A 568 20.95 -4.35 -30.46
N THR A 569 21.62 -3.40 -29.80
CA THR A 569 21.66 -3.36 -28.34
C THR A 569 20.34 -2.84 -27.80
N ARG A 570 19.67 -3.64 -26.96
CA ARG A 570 18.45 -3.30 -26.25
C ARG A 570 18.59 -3.43 -24.73
N TYR A 571 17.72 -2.73 -24.02
CA TYR A 571 17.65 -2.75 -22.57
C TYR A 571 16.30 -3.31 -22.16
N PHE A 572 16.32 -4.32 -21.30
CA PHE A 572 15.12 -4.97 -20.79
C PHE A 572 15.06 -4.81 -19.29
N TRP A 573 13.87 -4.47 -18.79
CA TRP A 573 13.56 -4.57 -17.37
C TRP A 573 12.73 -5.84 -17.16
N GLY A 574 13.18 -6.70 -16.24
CA GLY A 574 12.52 -7.95 -15.91
C GLY A 574 12.09 -7.96 -14.44
N THR A 575 10.97 -8.62 -14.16
CA THR A 575 10.55 -8.98 -12.80
C THR A 575 10.14 -10.44 -12.76
N ALA A 576 10.63 -11.19 -11.78
CA ALA A 576 10.38 -12.61 -11.63
C ALA A 576 9.94 -12.94 -10.20
N THR A 577 8.90 -13.75 -10.06
CA THR A 577 8.28 -14.12 -8.77
C THR A 577 7.95 -15.63 -8.75
N PRO A 578 8.15 -16.33 -7.63
CA PRO A 578 7.75 -17.73 -7.50
C PRO A 578 6.23 -17.85 -7.34
N LEU A 579 5.64 -18.87 -7.96
CA LEU A 579 4.23 -19.22 -7.80
C LEU A 579 4.09 -20.30 -6.72
N PHE A 580 3.01 -20.27 -5.95
CA PHE A 580 2.74 -21.23 -4.86
C PHE A 580 1.34 -21.83 -4.96
N ASP A 581 1.18 -23.08 -4.51
CA ASP A 581 -0.13 -23.71 -4.32
C ASP A 581 -0.81 -23.23 -3.02
N LYS A 582 -2.06 -23.65 -2.80
CA LYS A 582 -2.83 -23.33 -1.57
C LYS A 582 -2.20 -23.86 -0.28
N SER A 583 -1.26 -24.80 -0.38
CA SER A 583 -0.55 -25.39 0.76
C SER A 583 0.79 -24.71 1.01
N GLY A 584 1.14 -23.69 0.22
CA GLY A 584 2.40 -22.94 0.32
C GLY A 584 3.59 -23.60 -0.38
N ASN A 585 3.41 -24.67 -1.15
CA ASN A 585 4.49 -25.26 -1.92
C ASN A 585 4.67 -24.52 -3.25
N ARG A 586 5.91 -24.20 -3.63
CA ARG A 586 6.22 -23.51 -4.89
C ARG A 586 5.74 -24.34 -6.07
N THR A 587 4.91 -23.85 -6.98
CA THR A 587 4.47 -24.57 -8.19
C THR A 587 5.28 -24.22 -9.44
N GLY A 588 6.01 -23.12 -9.41
CA GLY A 588 6.78 -22.64 -10.55
C GLY A 588 7.30 -21.21 -10.36
N GLY A 589 7.41 -20.47 -11.44
CA GLY A 589 7.72 -19.04 -11.45
C GLY A 589 7.03 -18.33 -12.59
N ILE A 590 6.83 -17.03 -12.43
CA ILE A 590 6.36 -16.11 -13.48
C ILE A 590 7.40 -15.01 -13.67
N GLU A 591 7.71 -14.67 -14.92
CA GLU A 591 8.57 -13.54 -15.26
C GLU A 591 7.89 -12.65 -16.31
N SER A 592 7.91 -11.35 -16.06
CA SER A 592 7.48 -10.31 -16.98
C SER A 592 8.68 -9.48 -17.40
N ILE A 593 8.80 -9.22 -18.70
CA ILE A 593 9.90 -8.54 -19.36
C ILE A 593 9.33 -7.36 -20.14
N ARG A 594 9.95 -6.19 -19.98
CA ARG A 594 9.62 -4.95 -20.68
C ARG A 594 10.83 -4.43 -21.41
N ASP A 595 10.66 -4.07 -22.68
CA ASP A 595 11.68 -3.33 -23.43
C ASP A 595 11.67 -1.87 -22.96
N ILE A 596 12.78 -1.43 -22.34
CA ILE A 596 12.97 -0.07 -21.82
C ILE A 596 13.99 0.72 -22.64
N THR A 597 14.29 0.26 -23.85
CA THR A 597 15.32 0.87 -24.71
C THR A 597 15.00 2.33 -25.04
N GLU A 598 13.75 2.63 -25.41
CA GLU A 598 13.31 4.01 -25.70
C GLU A 598 13.35 4.90 -24.46
N ASN A 599 12.90 4.39 -23.30
CA ASN A 599 12.99 5.11 -22.03
C ASN A 599 14.43 5.48 -21.68
N ARG A 600 15.38 4.53 -21.82
CA ARG A 600 16.80 4.78 -21.58
C ARG A 600 17.40 5.79 -22.56
N ARG A 601 17.01 5.76 -23.84
CA ARG A 601 17.45 6.75 -24.84
C ARG A 601 16.92 8.16 -24.49
N ALA A 602 15.63 8.27 -24.17
CA ALA A 602 15.01 9.54 -23.79
C ALA A 602 15.59 10.14 -22.50
N GLU A 603 15.86 9.31 -21.49
CA GLU A 603 16.48 9.74 -20.23
C GLU A 603 17.90 10.27 -20.44
N HIS A 604 18.69 9.60 -21.29
CA HIS A 604 20.02 10.07 -21.69
C HIS A 604 19.98 11.39 -22.46
N GLU A 605 19.06 11.55 -23.41
CA GLU A 605 18.89 12.80 -24.17
C GLU A 605 18.47 13.95 -23.27
N LYS A 606 17.49 13.73 -22.39
CA LYS A 606 17.04 14.72 -21.40
C LYS A 606 18.19 15.18 -20.51
N SER A 607 18.96 14.24 -19.95
CA SER A 607 20.10 14.55 -19.10
C SER A 607 21.17 15.39 -19.83
N ARG A 608 21.42 15.11 -21.12
CA ARG A 608 22.34 15.92 -21.94
C ARG A 608 21.81 17.33 -22.17
N MET A 609 20.52 17.49 -22.48
CA MET A 609 19.90 18.80 -22.66
C MET A 609 19.89 19.62 -21.37
N GLU A 610 19.58 19.00 -20.22
CA GLU A 610 19.60 19.65 -18.92
C GLU A 610 21.01 20.14 -18.54
N ALA A 611 22.05 19.32 -18.79
CA ALA A 611 23.44 19.72 -18.58
C ALA A 611 23.86 20.91 -19.46
N GLN A 612 23.45 20.91 -20.74
CA GLN A 612 23.72 22.03 -21.65
C GLN A 612 23.00 23.31 -21.22
N LEU A 613 21.73 23.21 -20.82
CA LEU A 613 20.95 24.35 -20.34
C LEU A 613 21.51 24.90 -19.02
N HIS A 614 21.94 24.03 -18.11
CA HIS A 614 22.59 24.43 -16.86
C HIS A 614 23.90 25.18 -17.12
N HIS A 615 24.73 24.67 -18.04
CA HIS A 615 25.97 25.33 -18.44
C HIS A 615 25.71 26.71 -19.07
N ALA A 616 24.71 26.81 -19.96
CA ALA A 616 24.31 28.08 -20.58
C ALA A 616 23.86 29.11 -19.53
N ARG A 617 23.01 28.71 -18.57
CA ARG A 617 22.54 29.59 -17.47
C ARG A 617 23.67 30.03 -16.54
N MET A 618 24.63 29.15 -16.25
CA MET A 618 25.80 29.53 -15.44
C MET A 618 26.67 30.55 -16.17
N MET A 619 26.93 30.34 -17.45
CA MET A 619 27.72 31.27 -18.28
C MET A 619 27.05 32.65 -18.35
N GLU A 620 25.73 32.68 -18.47
CA GLU A 620 24.93 33.91 -18.46
C GLU A 620 25.04 34.67 -17.13
N SER A 621 24.82 34.00 -16.00
CA SER A 621 24.96 34.58 -14.66
C SER A 621 26.38 35.11 -14.40
N PHE A 622 27.39 34.38 -14.87
CA PHE A 622 28.79 34.79 -14.81
C PHE A 622 29.03 36.09 -15.58
N MET A 623 28.52 36.21 -16.82
CA MET A 623 28.66 37.43 -17.63
C MET A 623 27.96 38.65 -17.01
N VAL A 624 26.77 38.48 -16.41
CA VAL A 624 26.08 39.57 -15.70
C VAL A 624 26.91 40.07 -14.51
N ARG A 625 27.46 39.14 -13.72
CA ARG A 625 28.30 39.47 -12.56
C ARG A 625 29.60 40.17 -12.99
N LEU A 626 30.27 39.67 -14.02
CA LEU A 626 31.46 40.28 -14.61
C LEU A 626 31.20 41.72 -15.05
N GLY A 627 30.08 41.98 -15.73
CA GLY A 627 29.70 43.33 -16.15
C GLY A 627 29.49 44.29 -14.97
N HIS A 628 28.94 43.81 -13.85
CA HIS A 628 28.80 44.60 -12.63
C HIS A 628 30.15 44.89 -11.96
N ASP A 629 31.00 43.87 -11.86
CA ASP A 629 32.28 43.94 -11.16
C ASP A 629 33.31 44.79 -11.93
N LEU A 630 33.23 44.85 -13.26
CA LEU A 630 34.02 45.77 -14.09
C LEU A 630 33.51 47.21 -14.01
N LYS A 631 32.19 47.42 -13.94
CA LYS A 631 31.60 48.77 -13.90
C LYS A 631 32.01 49.54 -12.63
N THR A 632 32.06 48.85 -11.50
CA THR A 632 32.33 49.43 -10.18
C THR A 632 33.67 50.20 -10.12
N PRO A 633 34.82 49.62 -10.50
CA PRO A 633 36.10 50.33 -10.54
C PRO A 633 36.25 51.30 -11.73
N LEU A 634 35.56 51.05 -12.85
CA LEU A 634 35.67 51.91 -14.05
C LEU A 634 34.92 53.24 -13.92
N THR A 635 33.81 53.26 -13.16
CA THR A 635 32.96 54.46 -13.06
C THR A 635 33.68 55.66 -12.43
N PRO A 636 34.39 55.52 -11.29
CA PRO A 636 35.18 56.62 -10.73
C PRO A 636 36.33 57.04 -11.65
N LEU A 637 37.02 56.08 -12.29
CA LEU A 637 38.12 56.35 -13.20
C LEU A 637 37.66 57.17 -14.42
N PHE A 638 36.52 56.81 -15.02
CA PHE A 638 35.94 57.54 -16.14
C PHE A 638 35.55 58.98 -15.76
N ALA A 639 35.07 59.21 -14.54
CA ALA A 639 34.69 60.54 -14.06
C ALA A 639 35.89 61.42 -13.67
N LEU A 640 36.89 60.84 -12.98
CA LEU A 640 37.98 61.61 -12.37
C LEU A 640 39.13 61.90 -13.34
N LEU A 641 39.50 60.97 -14.22
CA LEU A 641 40.65 61.14 -15.11
C LEU A 641 40.54 62.33 -16.08
N PRO A 642 39.38 62.62 -16.71
CA PRO A 642 39.21 63.82 -17.51
C PRO A 642 39.40 65.12 -16.70
N LEU A 643 38.97 65.14 -15.43
CA LEU A 643 39.17 66.27 -14.53
C LEU A 643 40.65 66.44 -14.16
N VAL A 644 41.36 65.35 -13.91
CA VAL A 644 42.81 65.35 -13.66
C VAL A 644 43.55 65.85 -14.91
N ARG A 645 43.18 65.37 -16.11
CA ARG A 645 43.73 65.82 -17.40
C ARG A 645 43.61 67.34 -17.58
N GLN A 646 42.51 67.95 -17.15
CA GLN A 646 42.31 69.41 -17.26
C GLN A 646 43.23 70.22 -16.32
N ARG A 647 43.63 69.65 -15.19
CA ARG A 647 44.45 70.34 -14.16
C ARG A 647 45.97 70.17 -14.35
N VAL A 648 46.40 69.29 -15.24
CA VAL A 648 47.82 69.02 -15.51
C VAL A 648 48.36 69.94 -16.61
N ALA A 649 49.44 70.66 -16.30
CA ALA A 649 50.12 71.55 -17.24
C ALA A 649 51.25 70.88 -18.06
N ASP A 650 51.84 69.78 -17.54
CA ASP A 650 52.93 69.06 -18.22
C ASP A 650 52.45 68.37 -19.52
N PRO A 651 52.99 68.73 -20.71
CA PRO A 651 52.61 68.14 -21.99
C PRO A 651 52.79 66.63 -22.10
N ASN A 652 53.83 66.07 -21.47
CA ASN A 652 54.11 64.63 -21.53
C ASN A 652 53.11 63.85 -20.66
N LEU A 653 52.86 64.33 -19.45
CA LEU A 653 51.85 63.74 -18.55
C LEU A 653 50.44 63.86 -19.14
N LYS A 654 50.14 64.97 -19.83
CA LYS A 654 48.88 65.15 -20.56
C LYS A 654 48.70 64.11 -21.67
N LYS A 655 49.74 63.84 -22.47
CA LYS A 655 49.70 62.75 -23.48
C LYS A 655 49.46 61.38 -22.85
N MET A 656 50.06 61.08 -21.70
CA MET A 656 49.81 59.82 -20.99
C MET A 656 48.36 59.73 -20.48
N LEU A 657 47.84 60.80 -19.88
CA LEU A 657 46.44 60.87 -19.42
C LEU A 657 45.44 60.78 -20.58
N ASP A 658 45.80 61.27 -21.77
CA ASP A 658 44.99 61.13 -22.98
C ASP A 658 44.90 59.68 -23.45
N ILE A 659 45.97 58.89 -23.29
CA ILE A 659 45.95 57.44 -23.54
C ILE A 659 45.07 56.74 -22.49
N CYS A 660 45.24 57.06 -21.19
CA CYS A 660 44.42 56.48 -20.13
C CYS A 660 42.92 56.79 -20.30
N CYS A 661 42.57 58.05 -20.59
CA CYS A 661 41.18 58.47 -20.86
C CYS A 661 40.58 57.71 -22.04
N ARG A 662 41.35 57.53 -23.13
CA ARG A 662 40.89 56.75 -24.30
C ARG A 662 40.68 55.28 -23.95
N ASN A 663 41.64 54.63 -23.30
CA ASN A 663 41.53 53.21 -22.93
C ASN A 663 40.36 52.96 -21.97
N ILE A 664 40.14 53.83 -20.98
CA ILE A 664 39.02 53.66 -20.03
C ILE A 664 37.67 53.89 -20.72
N ARG A 665 37.59 54.80 -21.69
CA ARG A 665 36.40 54.95 -22.54
C ARG A 665 36.14 53.67 -23.34
N SER A 666 37.16 53.12 -24.00
CA SER A 666 37.04 51.86 -24.75
C SER A 666 36.64 50.67 -23.87
N ILE A 667 37.23 50.51 -22.68
CA ILE A 667 36.87 49.43 -21.75
C ILE A 667 35.44 49.60 -21.24
N LYS A 668 35.02 50.84 -20.92
CA LYS A 668 33.65 51.14 -20.52
C LYS A 668 32.65 50.77 -21.64
N GLU A 669 32.94 51.16 -22.88
CA GLU A 669 32.12 50.81 -24.04
C GLU A 669 32.02 49.30 -24.27
N LEU A 670 33.14 48.57 -24.16
CA LEU A 670 33.14 47.12 -24.24
C LEU A 670 32.29 46.49 -23.12
N THR A 671 32.44 46.97 -21.89
CA THR A 671 31.67 46.48 -20.73
C THR A 671 30.17 46.71 -20.91
N ASP A 672 29.78 47.90 -21.39
CA ASP A 672 28.38 48.25 -21.65
C ASP A 672 27.80 47.41 -22.81
N LYS A 673 28.58 47.18 -23.88
CA LYS A 673 28.18 46.32 -25.02
C LYS A 673 28.07 44.84 -24.66
N THR A 674 29.00 44.30 -23.88
CA THR A 674 28.91 42.92 -23.38
C THR A 674 27.68 42.74 -22.49
N ARG A 675 27.39 43.71 -21.61
CA ARG A 675 26.16 43.70 -20.81
C ARG A 675 24.91 43.77 -21.69
N MET A 676 24.92 44.56 -22.75
CA MET A 676 23.81 44.66 -23.69
C MET A 676 23.56 43.33 -24.40
N LEU A 677 24.60 42.63 -24.85
CA LEU A 677 24.48 41.29 -25.44
C LEU A 677 23.82 40.27 -24.50
N VAL A 678 24.16 40.33 -23.20
CA VAL A 678 23.52 39.47 -22.20
C VAL A 678 22.04 39.85 -22.02
N LYS A 679 21.70 41.14 -21.92
CA LYS A 679 20.30 41.58 -21.86
C LYS A 679 19.49 41.17 -23.09
N LEU A 680 20.09 41.21 -24.27
CA LEU A 680 19.48 40.81 -25.54
C LEU A 680 19.35 39.28 -25.70
N SER A 681 19.76 38.50 -24.71
CA SER A 681 19.57 37.04 -24.67
C SER A 681 18.19 36.63 -24.15
N TYR A 682 17.42 37.56 -23.59
CA TYR A 682 16.05 37.32 -23.12
C TYR A 682 15.03 37.67 -24.20
N ASP A 683 13.93 36.93 -24.23
CA ASP A 683 12.78 37.24 -25.08
C ASP A 683 12.16 38.60 -24.71
N ILE A 684 11.79 39.38 -25.72
CA ILE A 684 11.09 40.66 -25.53
C ILE A 684 9.74 40.37 -24.90
N LYS A 685 9.45 41.05 -23.79
CA LYS A 685 8.16 40.93 -23.13
C LYS A 685 7.16 41.93 -23.74
N PRO A 686 5.86 41.57 -23.86
CA PRO A 686 4.88 42.41 -24.54
C PRO A 686 4.76 43.84 -23.99
N TYR A 687 5.03 44.05 -22.69
CA TYR A 687 4.96 45.37 -22.06
C TYR A 687 6.15 46.30 -22.40
N GLU A 688 7.22 45.79 -23.02
CA GLU A 688 8.42 46.57 -23.39
C GLU A 688 8.31 47.19 -24.79
N LEU A 689 7.26 46.84 -25.53
CA LEU A 689 7.04 47.26 -26.90
C LEU A 689 6.22 48.57 -26.96
N GLU A 690 6.74 49.56 -27.69
CA GLU A 690 6.07 50.83 -27.93
C GLU A 690 5.99 51.12 -29.44
N TYR A 691 4.99 51.92 -29.82
CA TYR A 691 4.86 52.43 -31.18
C TYR A 691 5.79 53.63 -31.37
N ILE A 692 6.90 53.42 -32.07
CA ILE A 692 7.96 54.42 -32.26
C ILE A 692 7.98 54.92 -33.72
N PRO A 693 7.88 56.24 -33.95
CA PRO A 693 8.13 56.84 -35.26
C PRO A 693 9.61 56.71 -35.64
N LEU A 694 9.90 55.97 -36.71
CA LEU A 694 11.29 55.67 -37.10
C LEU A 694 12.08 56.92 -37.49
N TYR A 695 11.42 57.86 -38.17
CA TYR A 695 12.03 59.14 -38.56
C TYR A 695 12.58 59.91 -37.35
N SER A 696 11.78 60.03 -36.28
CA SER A 696 12.16 60.72 -35.04
C SER A 696 13.28 59.98 -34.32
N ALA A 697 13.19 58.65 -34.21
CA ALA A 697 14.22 57.85 -33.55
C ALA A 697 15.59 57.94 -34.25
N ALA A 698 15.60 57.92 -35.59
CA ALA A 698 16.82 58.13 -36.37
C ALA A 698 17.39 59.54 -36.16
N ASN A 699 16.55 60.58 -36.21
CA ASN A 699 16.98 61.98 -36.00
C ASN A 699 17.53 62.24 -34.59
N GLU A 700 16.95 61.64 -33.55
CA GLU A 700 17.51 61.70 -32.19
C GLU A 700 18.94 61.12 -32.16
N CYS A 701 19.14 59.96 -32.78
CA CYS A 701 20.46 59.31 -32.84
C CYS A 701 21.48 60.13 -33.65
N LEU A 702 21.01 60.82 -34.70
CA LEU A 702 21.82 61.72 -35.52
C LEU A 702 22.24 62.97 -34.75
N ALA A 703 21.33 63.60 -34.01
CA ALA A 703 21.63 64.79 -33.23
C ALA A 703 22.76 64.56 -32.22
N VAL A 704 22.78 63.40 -31.56
CA VAL A 704 23.85 63.01 -30.63
C VAL A 704 25.20 62.81 -31.34
N ARG A 705 25.19 62.48 -32.63
CA ARG A 705 26.38 62.17 -33.46
C ARG A 705 26.74 63.28 -34.44
N ALA A 706 26.13 64.45 -34.34
CA ALA A 706 26.39 65.57 -35.24
C ALA A 706 27.88 65.95 -35.30
N GLY A 707 28.60 65.86 -34.17
CA GLY A 707 30.04 66.09 -34.12
C GLY A 707 30.85 65.11 -34.97
N LEU A 708 30.54 63.80 -34.89
CA LEU A 708 31.22 62.76 -35.69
C LEU A 708 31.00 62.96 -37.19
N LEU A 709 29.79 63.38 -37.59
CA LEU A 709 29.47 63.66 -38.98
C LEU A 709 30.14 64.96 -39.47
N ALA A 710 30.21 65.99 -38.62
CA ALA A 710 30.85 67.26 -38.92
C ALA A 710 32.38 67.14 -39.07
N ASP A 711 33.04 66.29 -38.27
CA ASP A 711 34.49 66.07 -38.33
C ASP A 711 34.96 65.60 -39.71
N LYS A 712 34.13 64.85 -40.44
CA LYS A 712 34.38 64.37 -41.82
C LYS A 712 33.55 65.10 -42.89
N ASN A 713 32.78 66.12 -42.51
CA ASN A 713 31.84 66.83 -43.39
C ASN A 713 30.89 65.89 -44.18
N ILE A 714 30.31 64.89 -43.51
CA ILE A 714 29.44 63.88 -44.15
C ILE A 714 28.05 64.49 -44.42
N ASP A 715 27.56 64.39 -45.66
CA ASP A 715 26.17 64.67 -46.01
C ASP A 715 25.30 63.49 -45.56
N PHE A 716 24.51 63.69 -44.50
CA PHE A 716 23.58 62.67 -44.01
C PHE A 716 22.14 63.01 -44.38
N ARG A 717 21.46 62.11 -45.09
CA ARG A 717 20.04 62.29 -45.51
C ARG A 717 19.14 61.26 -44.85
N ASN A 718 18.18 61.75 -44.07
CA ASN A 718 17.09 60.94 -43.54
C ASN A 718 15.88 61.01 -44.47
N GLU A 719 15.69 59.96 -45.26
CA GLU A 719 14.65 59.80 -46.28
C GLU A 719 13.51 58.88 -45.78
N ILE A 720 13.44 58.59 -44.48
CA ILE A 720 12.33 57.84 -43.87
C ILE A 720 11.06 58.71 -43.87
N ASP A 721 9.91 58.12 -44.21
CA ASP A 721 8.61 58.78 -44.07
C ASP A 721 8.34 59.14 -42.59
N PRO A 722 8.12 60.43 -42.25
CA PRO A 722 7.79 60.86 -40.88
C PRO A 722 6.55 60.18 -40.27
N ALA A 723 5.62 59.68 -41.09
CA ALA A 723 4.43 58.98 -40.64
C ALA A 723 4.65 57.49 -40.34
N LEU A 724 5.82 56.94 -40.64
CA LEU A 724 6.12 55.51 -40.49
C LEU A 724 6.45 55.15 -39.04
N VAL A 725 5.58 54.32 -38.44
CA VAL A 725 5.66 53.88 -37.04
C VAL A 725 5.74 52.35 -36.99
N VAL A 726 6.58 51.83 -36.08
CA VAL A 726 6.73 50.38 -35.83
C VAL A 726 6.66 50.08 -34.34
N GLN A 727 6.26 48.85 -34.01
CA GLN A 727 6.21 48.36 -32.64
C GLN A 727 7.56 47.72 -32.23
N VAL A 728 8.33 48.41 -31.39
CA VAL A 728 9.70 48.02 -31.02
C VAL A 728 10.01 48.40 -29.58
N VAL A 729 11.07 47.83 -29.00
CA VAL A 729 11.60 48.27 -27.71
C VAL A 729 12.38 49.58 -27.92
N PRO A 730 12.00 50.71 -27.28
CA PRO A 730 12.57 52.03 -27.56
C PRO A 730 14.11 52.09 -27.42
N ASP A 731 14.66 51.50 -26.37
CA ASP A 731 16.11 51.50 -26.13
C ASP A 731 16.85 50.67 -27.17
N GLN A 732 16.26 49.55 -27.63
CA GLN A 732 16.90 48.68 -28.63
C GLN A 732 16.89 49.32 -30.03
N ILE A 733 15.81 49.99 -30.44
CA ILE A 733 15.78 50.66 -31.75
C ILE A 733 16.74 51.86 -31.80
N LYS A 734 16.90 52.60 -30.70
CA LYS A 734 17.90 53.67 -30.59
C LYS A 734 19.31 53.11 -30.67
N GLU A 735 19.59 52.00 -29.99
CA GLU A 735 20.90 51.34 -30.04
C GLU A 735 21.21 50.77 -31.44
N LEU A 736 20.22 50.23 -32.14
CA LEU A 736 20.33 49.76 -33.52
C LEU A 736 20.75 50.91 -34.46
N PHE A 737 20.00 52.01 -34.45
CA PHE A 737 20.33 53.19 -35.26
C PHE A 737 21.67 53.81 -34.88
N ALA A 738 21.95 53.93 -33.58
CA ALA A 738 23.20 54.44 -33.06
C ALA A 738 24.42 53.67 -33.60
N ASN A 739 24.38 52.35 -33.63
CA ASN A 739 25.48 51.52 -34.13
C ASN A 739 25.59 51.58 -35.66
N LEU A 740 24.48 51.51 -36.39
CA LEU A 740 24.49 51.54 -37.86
C LEU A 740 24.93 52.90 -38.42
N ILE A 741 24.43 54.01 -37.85
CA ILE A 741 24.83 55.37 -38.23
C ILE A 741 26.32 55.60 -37.92
N SER A 742 26.79 55.18 -36.75
CA SER A 742 28.22 55.27 -36.41
C SER A 742 29.08 54.49 -37.40
N ASN A 743 28.70 53.26 -37.76
CA ASN A 743 29.44 52.46 -38.72
C ASN A 743 29.49 53.15 -40.11
N ALA A 744 28.35 53.61 -40.62
CA ALA A 744 28.29 54.34 -41.88
C ALA A 744 29.21 55.57 -41.86
N ALA A 745 29.23 56.33 -40.76
CA ALA A 745 30.10 57.51 -40.63
C ALA A 745 31.59 57.17 -40.51
N TYR A 746 31.93 56.10 -39.76
CA TYR A 746 33.33 55.68 -39.59
C TYR A 746 33.97 55.21 -40.90
N TYR A 747 33.22 54.52 -41.75
CA TYR A 747 33.74 53.94 -43.00
C TYR A 747 33.53 54.83 -44.23
N SER A 748 32.78 55.92 -44.10
CA SER A 748 32.65 56.96 -45.13
C SER A 748 33.93 57.81 -45.25
N PRO A 749 34.32 58.22 -46.47
CA PRO A 749 35.39 59.18 -46.69
C PRO A 749 35.00 60.60 -46.22
N GLU A 750 35.97 61.52 -46.19
CA GLU A 750 35.69 62.94 -46.02
C GLU A 750 34.79 63.45 -47.16
N ASN A 751 33.79 64.28 -46.85
CA ASN A 751 32.72 64.67 -47.76
C ASN A 751 31.88 63.49 -48.30
N GLY A 752 31.81 62.40 -47.53
CA GLY A 752 30.99 61.23 -47.84
C GLY A 752 29.48 61.51 -47.79
N LEU A 753 28.70 60.58 -48.33
CA LEU A 753 27.24 60.60 -48.34
C LEU A 753 26.72 59.38 -47.60
N VAL A 754 25.85 59.60 -46.61
CA VAL A 754 25.11 58.55 -45.92
C VAL A 754 23.62 58.81 -46.06
N ARG A 755 22.86 57.79 -46.47
CA ARG A 755 21.40 57.85 -46.62
C ARG A 755 20.75 56.80 -45.75
N ILE A 756 19.69 57.17 -45.06
CA ILE A 756 18.78 56.23 -44.39
C ILE A 756 17.40 56.33 -45.02
N SER A 757 16.86 55.19 -45.45
CA SER A 757 15.52 55.09 -46.03
C SER A 757 14.76 53.93 -45.39
N ALA A 758 13.43 53.96 -45.49
CA ALA A 758 12.59 52.87 -45.05
C ALA A 758 11.44 52.65 -46.04
N GLU A 759 11.22 51.39 -46.41
CA GLU A 759 10.16 50.97 -47.31
C GLU A 759 9.22 50.01 -46.58
N GLN A 760 7.93 50.30 -46.62
CA GLN A 760 6.90 49.44 -46.03
C GLN A 760 6.49 48.35 -47.04
N CYS A 761 6.64 47.09 -46.66
CA CYS A 761 6.23 45.91 -47.44
C CYS A 761 5.25 45.06 -46.62
N ALA A 762 3.96 45.18 -46.92
CA ALA A 762 2.87 44.49 -46.23
C ALA A 762 2.90 44.70 -44.70
N GLU A 763 3.22 43.66 -43.92
CA GLU A 763 3.29 43.70 -42.45
C GLU A 763 4.71 43.98 -41.91
N THR A 764 5.68 44.19 -42.80
CA THR A 764 7.09 44.42 -42.45
C THR A 764 7.60 45.75 -42.99
N VAL A 765 8.55 46.35 -42.29
CA VAL A 765 9.26 47.56 -42.70
C VAL A 765 10.70 47.18 -42.94
N THR A 766 11.21 47.44 -44.14
CA THR A 766 12.62 47.29 -44.49
C THR A 766 13.30 48.64 -44.36
N VAL A 767 14.31 48.74 -43.50
CA VAL A 767 15.11 49.95 -43.32
C VAL A 767 16.49 49.71 -43.92
N SER A 768 16.98 50.67 -44.70
CA SER A 768 18.30 50.63 -45.32
C SER A 768 19.13 51.83 -44.88
N ILE A 769 20.39 51.58 -44.53
CA ILE A 769 21.40 52.62 -44.26
C ILE A 769 22.54 52.40 -45.25
N THR A 770 22.72 53.33 -46.17
CA THR A 770 23.67 53.25 -47.28
C THR A 770 24.74 54.32 -47.15
N ASP A 771 26.01 53.90 -47.17
CA ASP A 771 27.18 54.77 -47.22
C ASP A 771 27.94 54.63 -48.54
N ASN A 772 28.72 55.66 -48.92
CA ASN A 772 29.64 55.62 -50.06
C ASN A 772 31.10 55.32 -49.63
N GLY A 773 31.26 54.54 -48.56
CA GLY A 773 32.53 54.20 -47.94
C GLY A 773 33.35 53.12 -48.64
N ILE A 774 34.25 52.51 -47.86
CA ILE A 774 35.24 51.53 -48.32
C ILE A 774 34.67 50.23 -48.91
N GLY A 775 33.36 49.98 -48.76
CA GLY A 775 32.72 48.74 -49.22
C GLY A 775 33.18 47.48 -48.47
N VAL A 776 32.54 46.35 -48.77
CA VAL A 776 32.84 45.05 -48.14
C VAL A 776 33.07 44.00 -49.22
N ALA A 777 34.11 43.18 -49.08
CA ALA A 777 34.36 42.07 -49.99
C ALA A 777 33.25 41.00 -49.89
N PRO A 778 32.85 40.34 -51.00
CA PRO A 778 31.74 39.37 -50.99
C PRO A 778 31.87 38.29 -49.91
N ASP A 779 33.06 37.75 -49.71
CA ASP A 779 33.33 36.69 -48.72
C ASP A 779 33.20 37.16 -47.26
N HIS A 780 33.17 38.48 -47.03
CA HIS A 780 33.04 39.08 -45.69
C HIS A 780 31.61 39.57 -45.40
N LEU A 781 30.69 39.61 -46.37
CA LEU A 781 29.35 40.18 -46.20
C LEU A 781 28.52 39.51 -45.11
N GLU A 782 28.69 38.20 -44.89
CA GLU A 782 28.04 37.49 -43.78
C GLU A 782 28.82 37.59 -42.47
N LEU A 783 30.16 37.61 -42.56
CA LEU A 783 31.07 37.62 -41.41
C LEU A 783 31.09 38.95 -40.65
N ILE A 784 30.73 40.09 -41.28
CA ILE A 784 30.67 41.39 -40.60
C ILE A 784 29.68 41.43 -39.43
N PHE A 785 28.74 40.49 -39.36
CA PHE A 785 27.79 40.37 -38.26
C PHE A 785 28.26 39.43 -37.13
N ASP A 786 29.42 38.79 -37.28
CA ASP A 786 29.99 37.92 -36.24
C ASP A 786 30.66 38.73 -35.14
N GLU A 787 30.64 38.18 -33.92
CA GLU A 787 31.19 38.87 -32.75
C GLU A 787 32.71 39.06 -32.91
N PHE A 788 33.18 40.29 -32.67
CA PHE A 788 34.58 40.70 -32.75
C PHE A 788 35.20 40.73 -34.16
N PHE A 789 34.41 40.47 -35.21
CA PHE A 789 34.90 40.54 -36.58
C PHE A 789 35.17 41.99 -37.02
N LYS A 790 36.28 42.19 -37.77
CA LYS A 790 36.68 43.49 -38.35
C LYS A 790 37.29 43.26 -39.73
N VAL A 791 36.97 44.15 -40.66
CA VAL A 791 37.41 44.06 -42.08
C VAL A 791 38.84 44.58 -42.30
N ASP A 792 39.39 45.39 -41.40
CA ASP A 792 40.69 46.06 -41.58
C ASP A 792 41.76 45.58 -40.56
N GLU A 793 42.99 45.33 -41.03
CA GLU A 793 44.15 44.85 -40.24
C GLU A 793 44.84 45.96 -39.42
N SER A 794 44.36 47.20 -39.50
CA SER A 794 44.90 48.32 -38.75
C SER A 794 44.52 48.23 -37.25
N ARG A 795 45.35 47.54 -36.46
CA ARG A 795 45.30 47.44 -34.98
C ARG A 795 45.27 48.80 -34.23
N HIS A 796 45.29 49.93 -34.93
CA HIS A 796 45.46 51.28 -34.36
C HIS A 796 44.17 52.11 -34.24
N ASN A 797 43.05 51.71 -34.86
CA ASN A 797 41.75 52.36 -34.60
C ASN A 797 40.97 51.64 -33.48
N LEU A 798 41.23 52.07 -32.25
CA LEU A 798 40.58 51.61 -31.00
C LEU A 798 39.09 52.01 -30.86
N GLU A 799 38.53 52.74 -31.82
CA GLU A 799 37.16 53.28 -31.75
C GLU A 799 36.08 52.27 -32.21
N ALA A 800 36.44 51.26 -33.01
CA ALA A 800 35.51 50.22 -33.45
C ALA A 800 35.62 48.98 -32.56
N SER A 801 34.62 48.71 -31.72
CA SER A 801 34.62 47.56 -30.78
C SER A 801 34.49 46.17 -31.41
N GLY A 802 34.05 46.05 -32.68
CA GLY A 802 33.73 44.76 -33.32
C GLY A 802 32.45 44.07 -32.80
N LEU A 803 31.75 44.66 -31.82
CA LEU A 803 30.50 44.12 -31.25
C LEU A 803 29.25 44.85 -31.74
N GLY A 804 29.39 45.94 -32.53
CA GLY A 804 28.26 46.77 -32.94
C GLY A 804 27.27 46.04 -33.84
N LEU A 805 27.76 45.39 -34.91
CA LEU A 805 26.90 44.71 -35.88
C LEU A 805 26.30 43.40 -35.35
N SER A 806 26.99 42.69 -34.46
CA SER A 806 26.43 41.51 -33.77
C SER A 806 25.30 41.89 -32.82
N ILE A 807 25.41 43.03 -32.12
CA ILE A 807 24.31 43.62 -31.34
C ILE A 807 23.14 43.98 -32.26
N CYS A 808 23.39 44.62 -33.41
CA CYS A 808 22.34 44.93 -34.39
C CYS A 808 21.59 43.67 -34.86
N LYS A 809 22.33 42.61 -35.21
CA LYS A 809 21.76 41.31 -35.62
C LYS A 809 20.89 40.69 -34.54
N ARG A 810 21.27 40.82 -33.27
CA ARG A 810 20.50 40.27 -32.16
C ARG A 810 19.25 41.10 -31.84
N ILE A 811 19.34 42.43 -31.89
CA ILE A 811 18.18 43.33 -31.75
C ILE A 811 17.13 43.03 -32.84
N VAL A 812 17.57 42.95 -34.09
CA VAL A 812 16.68 42.69 -35.23
C VAL A 812 16.03 41.30 -35.11
N ARG A 813 16.79 40.28 -34.70
CA ARG A 813 16.26 38.93 -34.46
C ARG A 813 15.22 38.91 -33.34
N ASN A 814 15.45 39.62 -32.24
CA ASN A 814 14.50 39.69 -31.12
C ASN A 814 13.18 40.36 -31.54
N HIS A 815 13.20 41.18 -32.59
CA HIS A 815 12.02 41.78 -33.21
C HIS A 815 11.44 40.95 -34.37
N ASN A 816 11.80 39.67 -34.47
CA ASN A 816 11.39 38.74 -35.54
C ASN A 816 11.77 39.23 -36.95
N GLY A 817 12.84 40.02 -37.05
CA GLY A 817 13.37 40.57 -38.28
C GLY A 817 14.62 39.85 -38.79
N ARG A 818 15.09 40.28 -39.96
CA ARG A 818 16.36 39.85 -40.56
C ARG A 818 17.24 41.06 -40.84
N ILE A 819 18.54 40.97 -40.59
CA ILE A 819 19.56 41.96 -41.01
C ILE A 819 20.51 41.33 -42.03
N TRP A 820 20.96 42.10 -43.02
CA TRP A 820 21.98 41.71 -43.99
C TRP A 820 22.71 42.94 -44.53
N ALA A 821 23.77 42.72 -45.31
CA ALA A 821 24.51 43.79 -45.96
C ALA A 821 24.67 43.51 -47.46
N GLU A 822 24.73 44.60 -48.23
CA GLU A 822 24.93 44.60 -49.68
C GLU A 822 26.06 45.57 -50.01
N SER A 823 27.02 45.13 -50.81
CA SER A 823 28.11 45.98 -51.32
C SER A 823 28.53 45.45 -52.70
N ALA A 824 28.76 46.35 -53.65
CA ALA A 824 29.27 45.99 -54.98
C ALA A 824 30.79 45.70 -54.98
N GLY A 825 31.43 45.72 -53.81
CA GLY A 825 32.85 45.47 -53.61
C GLY A 825 33.58 46.64 -52.95
N LEU A 826 34.89 46.50 -52.77
CA LEU A 826 35.72 47.53 -52.14
C LEU A 826 35.66 48.86 -52.93
N GLY A 827 35.49 49.96 -52.20
CA GLY A 827 35.37 51.33 -52.70
C GLY A 827 34.00 51.70 -53.28
N GLN A 828 33.01 50.80 -53.24
CA GLN A 828 31.67 51.02 -53.81
C GLN A 828 30.60 51.32 -52.76
N GLY A 829 30.98 51.56 -51.50
CA GLY A 829 30.05 51.76 -50.41
C GLY A 829 29.36 50.48 -49.92
N THR A 830 28.59 50.62 -48.84
CA THR A 830 27.86 49.51 -48.20
C THR A 830 26.44 49.93 -47.88
N SER A 831 25.49 49.05 -48.11
CA SER A 831 24.12 49.17 -47.61
C SER A 831 23.89 48.11 -46.55
N ILE A 832 23.53 48.52 -45.33
CA ILE A 832 23.06 47.59 -44.29
C ILE A 832 21.55 47.69 -44.24
N LEU A 833 20.88 46.56 -44.43
CA LEU A 833 19.43 46.45 -44.49
C LEU A 833 18.91 45.60 -43.36
N PHE A 834 17.77 45.98 -42.78
CA PHE A 834 17.07 45.14 -41.82
C PHE A 834 15.55 45.23 -41.95
N THR A 835 14.86 44.16 -41.60
CA THR A 835 13.39 44.13 -41.49
C THR A 835 12.95 44.23 -40.03
N ILE A 836 11.83 44.91 -39.79
CA ILE A 836 11.11 44.91 -38.50
C ILE A 836 9.62 44.75 -38.81
N ASN A 837 8.92 43.95 -38.02
CA ASN A 837 7.47 43.81 -38.16
C ASN A 837 6.76 45.09 -37.69
N GLN A 838 5.78 45.57 -38.46
CA GLN A 838 5.00 46.75 -38.11
C GLN A 838 4.10 46.50 -36.88
N ARG A 839 3.73 45.23 -36.65
CA ARG A 839 3.06 44.71 -35.45
C ARG A 839 3.78 43.46 -34.96
N PHE A 840 4.02 43.36 -33.66
CA PHE A 840 4.70 42.19 -33.08
C PHE A 840 3.72 41.00 -33.04
N ALA A 841 4.00 39.95 -33.82
CA ALA A 841 3.21 38.72 -33.85
C ALA A 841 3.46 37.89 -32.57
N GLY A 842 2.84 38.29 -31.46
CA GLY A 842 2.95 37.63 -30.17
C GLY A 842 1.79 37.90 -29.21
N ILE A 843 0.87 38.82 -29.56
CA ILE A 843 -0.40 38.95 -28.86
C ILE A 843 -1.38 38.01 -29.55
N GLY A 844 -1.49 36.78 -29.05
CA GLY A 844 -2.58 35.89 -29.42
C GLY A 844 -3.92 36.59 -29.17
N ASN A 845 -4.86 36.42 -30.10
CA ASN A 845 -6.27 36.76 -29.94
C ASN A 845 -6.90 35.98 -28.77
N GLY A 846 -6.62 36.39 -27.53
CA GLY A 846 -7.10 35.73 -26.31
C GLY A 846 -8.00 36.58 -25.41
N GLU A 847 -8.16 37.88 -25.65
CA GLU A 847 -8.93 38.77 -24.75
C GLU A 847 -10.05 39.56 -25.46
N LYS A 848 -10.71 38.97 -26.46
CA LYS A 848 -11.95 39.54 -27.03
C LYS A 848 -13.20 38.67 -26.91
N GLU A 849 -13.18 37.58 -26.14
CA GLU A 849 -14.34 36.68 -25.98
C GLU A 849 -14.91 36.53 -24.56
N MET A 850 -14.57 37.40 -23.60
CA MET A 850 -15.20 37.40 -22.26
C MET A 850 -16.07 38.63 -21.94
N VAL A 851 -16.55 39.35 -22.96
CA VAL A 851 -17.60 40.38 -22.80
C VAL A 851 -18.60 40.30 -23.96
N ALA A 852 -19.15 39.11 -24.21
CA ALA A 852 -20.35 38.93 -25.04
C ALA A 852 -20.90 37.51 -24.87
N ASN A 853 -21.44 37.21 -23.68
CA ASN A 853 -22.51 36.23 -23.48
C ASN A 853 -23.06 36.45 -22.07
N GLY A 854 -24.02 37.36 -21.99
CA GLY A 854 -25.11 37.30 -21.01
C GLY A 854 -26.25 36.48 -21.58
#